data_AF-A0A1J4KR10-F1
#
_entry.id   AF-A0A1J4KR10-F1
#
_cell.length_a   1.000
_cell.length_b   1.000
_cell.length_c   1.000
_cell.angle_alpha   90.00
_cell.angle_beta   90.00
_cell.angle_gamma   90.00
#
_symmetry.space_group_name_H-M   'P 1'
#
loop_
_entity.id
_entity.type
_entity.pdbx_description
1 polymer ?
#
loop_
_entity_poly.entity_id
_entity_poly.type
_entity_poly.pdbx_seq_one_letter_code
_entity_poly.pdbx_strand_id
1 'polypeptide(L)'
;MTYLPFSQLSPSIPIILIPAGVHTSNALDIVQKASREPFRISARNQSELLDNCANHNIPCPQEFWAHFIPCYSISDYFLLSERLNSEKCFYFYQFISVIILVDYTVNKSVEAIQENYSKIINKSFPTGYFIYRSTEDIMYLFSDTTCISFDTYSKENVLNHIHQFAYNFVIQSISKNSIFMSNVKYGDDLSVFPIKTSLACVASDIKEIIPHFRKIVPTIENFDQMNHLAAFCELCGSLERIFPGFIKQIKISDVFNIGKAPWCDSSEFFQNDFFQSDLFQCLSTAGYLYYISNNIDKCMDCGLRCIACGFTQLIPKVSSLIQRNSTYPMMKHRALEFIALCNRLNLVRKAALFEYTFVESLQENDKISHYRHCLNLFKYSQLKEKIQYEIVAPMILYLKNVEPYLCAEIISEIFTNFGSKLPLHTQESLFQSLSLLASNDIALITRLCLKLINASIETPQCFIRPLVNSISKSSQKSVFLYSSIKSQNDDQSYYFGKNQQVKILIEIENKFQIPLPFSLSASPSNEDDYYGTETVYVLQPFTPTLVPIIITANKVKDISINSIKASLFGLYDIIDLHTCLNIHIIDEPVIFSITTSLPLNRTIEYFKGEDIHFSIWISNQGEFPIHSISTDFRRCNIQTTFNKKELPLESMESIHLECKINYQKKISNILGEIKCTSENHSFESVITINQPINIIEGLIPSAIYPLVNQAYIPNFKNDTMTMICIEIENVSDESFYYTASFDASPLSCNSNFDSNDNCNSNGFGDAILSCTEYHGFIGKKKKCLHLCPISQNDIKDTEIAANDPRVIMAARDAELKFGLSRSMEDRKKIIQLVNLQIFLEKHLSFHWISTNSHKGVLPINSVLPDISFLQAMNQIYPSVSISYLIGNEEYNEIITEQIVDVCVDFNEFLITKCSLDIEKYSSPEIGLIWDGKLTKLSEEGLSCFTFRLCFMNPGKYEFPIYFSSNKNGIVGSELAIINVISN
;
A
#
# COMPACT_ATOMS: atom_id res chain seq x y z
N MET A 1 -5.47 -36.96 -19.49
CA MET A 1 -5.51 -37.93 -20.61
C MET A 1 -5.97 -37.20 -21.86
N THR A 2 -5.11 -37.14 -22.87
CA THR A 2 -5.36 -36.54 -24.20
C THR A 2 -5.46 -37.65 -25.26
N TYR A 3 -6.12 -38.75 -24.92
CA TYR A 3 -6.43 -39.84 -25.85
C TYR A 3 -7.58 -39.41 -26.76
N LEU A 4 -7.47 -39.61 -28.08
CA LEU A 4 -8.61 -39.49 -29.01
C LEU A 4 -9.57 -40.67 -28.77
N PRO A 5 -10.80 -40.44 -28.29
CA PRO A 5 -11.78 -41.50 -28.03
C PRO A 5 -12.04 -42.39 -29.25
N PHE A 6 -12.14 -43.71 -29.06
CA PHE A 6 -12.43 -44.68 -30.13
C PHE A 6 -13.75 -44.37 -30.87
N SER A 7 -14.75 -43.91 -30.14
CA SER A 7 -16.05 -43.43 -30.64
C SER A 7 -15.96 -42.22 -31.57
N GLN A 8 -14.82 -41.53 -31.60
CA GLN A 8 -14.58 -40.41 -32.51
C GLN A 8 -13.90 -40.83 -33.80
N LEU A 9 -13.29 -42.02 -33.84
CA LEU A 9 -12.66 -42.52 -35.05
C LEU A 9 -13.65 -42.53 -36.21
N SER A 10 -13.28 -41.81 -37.26
CA SER A 10 -13.95 -41.86 -38.55
C SER A 10 -13.63 -43.18 -39.25
N PRO A 11 -14.52 -43.67 -40.13
CA PRO A 11 -14.20 -44.66 -41.17
C PRO A 11 -12.95 -44.25 -41.96
N SER A 12 -11.78 -44.63 -41.46
CA SER A 12 -10.46 -44.32 -42.00
C SER A 12 -9.45 -45.32 -41.45
N ILE A 13 -8.36 -45.52 -42.18
CA ILE A 13 -7.30 -46.45 -41.78
C ILE A 13 -6.47 -45.83 -40.64
N PRO A 14 -6.34 -46.51 -39.48
CA PRO A 14 -5.68 -45.93 -38.31
C PRO A 14 -4.15 -45.94 -38.45
N ILE A 15 -3.54 -44.79 -38.20
CA ILE A 15 -2.09 -44.64 -38.04
C ILE A 15 -1.82 -44.17 -36.61
N ILE A 16 -1.23 -45.02 -35.77
CA ILE A 16 -0.90 -44.65 -34.40
C ILE A 16 0.35 -43.78 -34.41
N LEU A 17 0.26 -42.55 -33.91
CA LEU A 17 1.35 -41.59 -33.83
C LEU A 17 1.85 -41.46 -32.39
N ILE A 18 3.09 -41.86 -32.14
CA ILE A 18 3.70 -41.87 -30.80
C ILE A 18 4.85 -40.86 -30.75
N PRO A 19 4.78 -39.76 -29.96
CA PRO A 19 5.94 -38.94 -29.68
C PRO A 19 6.87 -39.69 -28.70
N ALA A 20 8.05 -40.07 -29.17
CA ALA A 20 9.01 -40.83 -28.38
C ALA A 20 9.92 -39.94 -27.55
N GLY A 21 10.20 -40.38 -26.32
CA GLY A 21 11.13 -39.72 -25.41
C GLY A 21 10.62 -38.37 -24.91
N VAL A 22 11.55 -37.49 -24.55
CA VAL A 22 11.25 -36.10 -24.17
C VAL A 22 10.85 -35.34 -25.43
N HIS A 23 9.89 -34.42 -25.36
CA HIS A 23 9.40 -33.71 -26.55
C HIS A 23 9.15 -32.24 -26.25
N THR A 24 9.43 -31.38 -27.24
CA THR A 24 9.13 -29.95 -27.15
C THR A 24 7.66 -29.67 -27.41
N SER A 25 7.18 -28.49 -26.98
CA SER A 25 5.83 -28.00 -27.30
C SER A 25 5.57 -27.94 -28.82
N ASN A 26 6.61 -27.68 -29.62
CA ASN A 26 6.53 -27.67 -31.07
C ASN A 26 6.32 -29.06 -31.67
N ALA A 27 6.94 -30.10 -31.11
CA ALA A 27 6.68 -31.48 -31.55
C ALA A 27 5.25 -31.90 -31.22
N LEU A 28 4.75 -31.54 -30.04
CA LEU A 28 3.35 -31.80 -29.66
C LEU A 28 2.34 -31.04 -30.54
N ASP A 29 2.64 -29.80 -30.94
CA ASP A 29 1.81 -29.04 -31.91
C ASP A 29 1.73 -29.75 -33.27
N ILE A 30 2.82 -30.34 -33.75
CA ILE A 30 2.82 -31.15 -34.99
C ILE A 30 1.98 -32.40 -34.82
N VAL A 31 2.14 -33.15 -33.73
CA VAL A 31 1.32 -34.34 -33.43
C VAL A 31 -0.17 -33.98 -33.42
N GLN A 32 -0.53 -32.90 -32.73
CA GLN A 32 -1.90 -32.42 -32.69
C GLN A 32 -2.41 -32.05 -34.09
N LYS A 33 -1.65 -31.27 -34.87
CA LYS A 33 -2.04 -30.86 -36.22
C LYS A 33 -2.21 -32.04 -37.18
N ALA A 34 -1.29 -33.01 -37.17
CA ALA A 34 -1.37 -34.21 -37.99
C ALA A 34 -2.61 -35.05 -37.64
N SER A 35 -3.03 -35.06 -36.38
CA SER A 35 -4.23 -35.78 -35.91
C SER A 35 -5.56 -35.07 -36.11
N ARG A 36 -5.60 -33.83 -36.62
CA ARG A 36 -6.87 -33.07 -36.69
C ARG A 36 -7.85 -33.63 -37.70
N GLU A 37 -7.37 -33.99 -38.88
CA GLU A 37 -8.21 -34.40 -40.01
C GLU A 37 -7.60 -35.61 -40.71
N PRO A 38 -8.44 -36.51 -41.25
CA PRO A 38 -7.94 -37.59 -42.10
C PRO A 38 -7.35 -37.03 -43.40
N PHE A 39 -6.38 -37.74 -43.97
CA PHE A 39 -5.76 -37.41 -45.25
C PHE A 39 -5.97 -38.54 -46.27
N ARG A 40 -5.83 -38.22 -47.56
CA ARG A 40 -6.15 -39.14 -48.65
C ARG A 40 -4.93 -39.96 -49.07
N ILE A 41 -5.16 -41.23 -49.33
CA ILE A 41 -4.19 -42.18 -49.88
C ILE A 41 -4.74 -42.68 -51.20
N SER A 42 -3.98 -42.47 -52.28
CA SER A 42 -4.34 -42.98 -53.62
C SER A 42 -3.94 -44.44 -53.77
N ALA A 43 -4.89 -45.29 -54.18
CA ALA A 43 -4.65 -46.68 -54.54
C ALA A 43 -4.25 -46.86 -56.01
N ARG A 44 -4.40 -45.82 -56.85
CA ARG A 44 -4.30 -45.91 -58.33
C ARG A 44 -2.97 -46.46 -58.84
N ASN A 45 -1.88 -46.22 -58.10
CA ASN A 45 -0.53 -46.60 -58.51
C ASN A 45 0.03 -47.81 -57.71
N GLN A 46 -0.81 -48.50 -56.94
CA GLN A 46 -0.42 -49.62 -56.07
C GLN A 46 -0.90 -50.95 -56.67
N SER A 47 -0.15 -51.49 -57.62
CA SER A 47 -0.53 -52.73 -58.32
C SER A 47 -0.75 -53.90 -57.37
N GLU A 48 0.11 -54.05 -56.36
CA GLU A 48 0.00 -55.12 -55.36
C GLU A 48 -1.33 -55.06 -54.58
N LEU A 49 -1.75 -53.87 -54.16
CA LEU A 49 -3.02 -53.68 -53.46
C LEU A 49 -4.21 -53.98 -54.36
N LEU A 50 -4.18 -53.51 -55.62
CA LEU A 50 -5.24 -53.73 -56.59
C LEU A 50 -5.39 -55.21 -56.94
N ASP A 51 -4.28 -55.91 -57.15
CA ASP A 51 -4.25 -57.34 -57.44
C ASP A 51 -4.78 -58.17 -56.25
N ASN A 52 -4.36 -57.83 -55.02
CA ASN A 52 -4.86 -58.46 -53.81
C ASN A 52 -6.38 -58.26 -53.65
N CYS A 53 -6.87 -57.03 -53.85
CA CYS A 53 -8.31 -56.75 -53.78
C CYS A 53 -9.12 -57.53 -54.83
N ALA A 54 -8.61 -57.60 -56.07
CA ALA A 54 -9.24 -58.35 -57.15
C ALA A 54 -9.26 -59.86 -56.87
N ASN A 55 -8.16 -60.42 -56.36
CA ASN A 55 -8.05 -61.83 -56.01
C ASN A 55 -9.06 -62.25 -54.93
N HIS A 56 -9.33 -61.35 -53.97
CA HIS A 56 -10.23 -61.60 -52.85
C HIS A 56 -11.69 -61.18 -53.07
N ASN A 57 -12.01 -60.56 -54.21
CA ASN A 57 -13.31 -59.94 -54.47
C ASN A 57 -13.67 -58.85 -53.43
N ILE A 58 -12.67 -58.06 -53.02
CA ILE A 58 -12.85 -56.91 -52.14
C ILE A 58 -12.80 -55.63 -52.99
N PRO A 59 -13.81 -54.75 -52.94
CA PRO A 59 -13.79 -53.49 -53.66
C PRO A 59 -12.68 -52.57 -53.13
N CYS A 60 -11.76 -52.17 -54.02
CA CYS A 60 -10.71 -51.21 -53.73
C CYS A 60 -11.13 -49.82 -54.26
N PRO A 61 -11.26 -48.80 -53.40
CA PRO A 61 -11.56 -47.45 -53.84
C PRO A 61 -10.33 -46.80 -54.51
N GLN A 62 -10.55 -45.79 -55.33
CA GLN A 62 -9.45 -45.07 -55.99
C GLN A 62 -8.60 -44.27 -55.00
N GLU A 63 -9.27 -43.71 -54.01
CA GLU A 63 -8.68 -42.98 -52.89
C GLU A 63 -9.44 -43.36 -51.61
N PHE A 64 -8.71 -43.51 -50.51
CA PHE A 64 -9.29 -43.76 -49.19
C PHE A 64 -8.65 -42.89 -48.11
N TRP A 65 -9.37 -42.73 -47.00
CA TRP A 65 -8.97 -41.94 -45.85
C TRP A 65 -8.07 -42.73 -44.92
N ALA A 66 -6.97 -42.11 -44.49
CA ALA A 66 -6.17 -42.54 -43.35
C ALA A 66 -6.13 -41.43 -42.29
N HIS A 67 -5.96 -41.79 -41.02
CA HIS A 67 -6.04 -40.83 -39.93
C HIS A 67 -5.00 -41.11 -38.85
N PHE A 68 -4.30 -40.06 -38.41
CA PHE A 68 -3.35 -40.15 -37.30
C PHE A 68 -4.09 -40.13 -35.97
N ILE A 69 -3.83 -41.13 -35.14
CA ILE A 69 -4.35 -41.24 -33.78
C ILE A 69 -3.19 -41.02 -32.81
N PRO A 70 -3.18 -39.90 -32.05
CA PRO A 70 -2.07 -39.56 -31.18
C PRO A 70 -2.11 -40.41 -29.90
N CYS A 71 -0.99 -41.05 -29.58
CA CYS A 71 -0.76 -41.81 -28.35
C CYS A 71 0.39 -41.18 -27.57
N TYR A 72 0.07 -40.37 -26.56
CA TYR A 72 1.07 -39.63 -25.77
C TYR A 72 1.80 -40.50 -24.73
N SER A 73 1.38 -41.74 -24.53
CA SER A 73 2.04 -42.70 -23.66
C SER A 73 2.05 -44.11 -24.26
N ILE A 74 2.99 -44.94 -23.81
CA ILE A 74 3.07 -46.36 -24.19
C ILE A 74 1.84 -47.12 -23.69
N SER A 75 1.30 -46.76 -22.53
CA SER A 75 0.06 -47.33 -22.00
C SER A 75 -1.13 -47.04 -22.93
N ASP A 76 -1.23 -45.82 -23.48
CA ASP A 76 -2.27 -45.48 -24.45
C ASP A 76 -2.13 -46.30 -25.75
N TYR A 77 -0.89 -46.55 -26.19
CA TYR A 77 -0.61 -47.39 -27.36
C TYR A 77 -1.11 -48.83 -27.14
N PHE A 78 -0.79 -49.46 -26.00
CA PHE A 78 -1.25 -50.83 -25.73
C PHE A 78 -2.78 -50.91 -25.68
N LEU A 79 -3.40 -49.96 -24.98
CA LEU A 79 -4.86 -49.86 -24.87
C LEU A 79 -5.55 -49.72 -26.23
N LEU A 80 -5.03 -48.82 -27.07
CA LEU A 80 -5.60 -48.55 -28.39
C LEU A 80 -5.36 -49.73 -29.35
N SER A 81 -4.13 -50.24 -29.40
CA SER A 81 -3.77 -51.33 -30.31
C SER A 81 -4.50 -52.63 -29.99
N GLU A 82 -4.71 -52.95 -28.70
CA GLU A 82 -5.52 -54.09 -28.29
C GLU A 82 -7.00 -53.93 -28.71
N ARG A 83 -7.56 -52.73 -28.53
CA ARG A 83 -8.96 -52.46 -28.93
C ARG A 83 -9.15 -52.48 -30.45
N LEU A 84 -8.21 -51.92 -31.22
CA LEU A 84 -8.25 -51.94 -32.69
C LEU A 84 -8.07 -53.36 -33.23
N ASN A 85 -7.15 -54.15 -32.67
CA ASN A 85 -6.93 -55.55 -33.05
C ASN A 85 -8.12 -56.46 -32.71
N SER A 86 -8.83 -56.18 -31.63
CA SER A 86 -9.98 -56.99 -31.18
C SER A 86 -11.29 -56.65 -31.90
N GLU A 87 -11.31 -55.63 -32.76
CA GLU A 87 -12.48 -55.25 -33.53
C GLU A 87 -12.79 -56.29 -34.61
N LYS A 88 -14.01 -56.85 -34.61
CA LYS A 88 -14.45 -57.93 -35.52
C LYS A 88 -15.48 -57.45 -36.53
N CYS A 89 -16.10 -56.30 -36.29
CA CYS A 89 -17.17 -55.73 -37.12
C CYS A 89 -16.62 -54.75 -38.17
N PHE A 90 -15.46 -54.14 -37.91
CA PHE A 90 -14.83 -53.14 -38.78
C PHE A 90 -13.36 -53.51 -39.03
N TYR A 91 -13.14 -54.34 -40.05
CA TYR A 91 -11.81 -54.86 -40.34
C TYR A 91 -10.78 -53.79 -40.72
N PHE A 92 -11.20 -52.62 -41.22
CA PHE A 92 -10.26 -51.55 -41.55
C PHE A 92 -9.52 -50.99 -40.33
N TYR A 93 -10.08 -51.13 -39.12
CA TYR A 93 -9.36 -50.76 -37.90
C TYR A 93 -8.19 -51.71 -37.59
N GLN A 94 -8.15 -52.90 -38.19
CA GLN A 94 -7.03 -53.83 -38.06
C GLN A 94 -5.86 -53.53 -39.02
N PHE A 95 -6.03 -52.60 -39.97
CA PHE A 95 -4.96 -52.16 -40.88
C PHE A 95 -4.04 -51.14 -40.20
N ILE A 96 -3.53 -51.48 -39.01
CA ILE A 96 -2.80 -50.58 -38.13
C ILE A 96 -1.38 -50.34 -38.66
N SER A 97 -1.00 -49.07 -38.76
CA SER A 97 0.39 -48.63 -38.93
C SER A 97 0.83 -47.84 -37.70
N VAL A 98 2.13 -47.85 -37.38
CA VAL A 98 2.68 -47.07 -36.26
C VAL A 98 3.75 -46.12 -36.78
N ILE A 99 3.65 -44.84 -36.42
CA ILE A 99 4.69 -43.84 -36.67
C ILE A 99 5.19 -43.30 -35.34
N ILE A 100 6.50 -43.37 -35.16
CA ILE A 100 7.18 -42.85 -33.98
C ILE A 100 7.81 -41.52 -34.34
N LEU A 101 7.31 -40.44 -33.75
CA LEU A 101 7.89 -39.12 -33.91
C LEU A 101 9.00 -38.91 -32.88
N VAL A 102 10.23 -38.68 -33.35
CA VAL A 102 11.39 -38.42 -32.49
C VAL A 102 11.75 -36.95 -32.59
N ASP A 103 11.60 -36.21 -31.50
CA ASP A 103 12.05 -34.81 -31.45
C ASP A 103 13.57 -34.76 -31.27
N TYR A 104 14.31 -34.47 -32.35
CA TYR A 104 15.76 -34.50 -32.37
C TYR A 104 16.40 -33.33 -31.60
N THR A 105 15.63 -32.30 -31.27
CA THR A 105 16.15 -31.18 -30.48
C THR A 105 16.53 -31.62 -29.07
N VAL A 106 15.78 -32.58 -28.51
CA VAL A 106 15.94 -33.09 -27.14
C VAL A 106 16.38 -34.55 -27.09
N ASN A 107 16.15 -35.34 -28.14
CA ASN A 107 16.59 -36.73 -28.22
C ASN A 107 17.67 -36.93 -29.28
N LYS A 108 18.95 -36.80 -28.88
CA LYS A 108 20.08 -36.96 -29.79
C LYS A 108 20.40 -38.41 -30.13
N SER A 109 20.16 -39.34 -29.21
CA SER A 109 20.42 -40.78 -29.40
C SER A 109 19.25 -41.49 -30.09
N VAL A 110 19.03 -41.20 -31.38
CA VAL A 110 17.91 -41.76 -32.17
C VAL A 110 17.97 -43.29 -32.24
N GLU A 111 19.15 -43.87 -32.43
CA GLU A 111 19.36 -45.32 -32.54
C GLU A 111 18.90 -46.07 -31.27
N ALA A 112 19.17 -45.50 -30.09
CA ALA A 112 18.71 -46.06 -28.81
C ALA A 112 17.18 -46.01 -28.69
N ILE A 113 16.54 -44.95 -29.19
CA ILE A 113 15.07 -44.85 -29.25
C ILE A 113 14.51 -45.89 -30.21
N GLN A 114 15.11 -46.05 -31.38
CA GLN A 114 14.71 -47.08 -32.35
C GLN A 114 14.78 -48.48 -31.74
N GLU A 115 15.90 -48.81 -31.07
CA GLU A 115 16.07 -50.10 -30.41
C GLU A 115 15.02 -50.32 -29.31
N ASN A 116 14.79 -49.34 -28.44
CA ASN A 116 13.83 -49.45 -27.35
C ASN A 116 12.40 -49.68 -27.87
N TYR A 117 11.96 -48.87 -28.83
CA TYR A 117 10.61 -48.99 -29.37
C TYR A 117 10.42 -50.24 -30.24
N SER A 118 11.47 -50.74 -30.89
CA SER A 118 11.41 -52.01 -31.65
C SER A 118 11.12 -53.22 -30.75
N LYS A 119 11.44 -53.14 -29.46
CA LYS A 119 11.13 -54.17 -28.44
C LYS A 119 9.71 -54.03 -27.88
N ILE A 120 9.15 -52.81 -27.88
CA ILE A 120 7.86 -52.48 -27.28
C ILE A 120 6.71 -52.64 -28.28
N ILE A 121 6.91 -52.20 -29.53
CA ILE A 121 5.87 -52.22 -30.56
C ILE A 121 5.67 -53.63 -31.08
N ASN A 122 4.42 -53.95 -31.42
CA ASN A 122 4.09 -55.24 -31.97
C ASN A 122 4.71 -55.39 -33.36
N LYS A 123 5.57 -56.41 -33.53
CA LYS A 123 6.30 -56.70 -34.77
C LYS A 123 5.39 -56.97 -35.97
N SER A 124 4.11 -57.27 -35.76
CA SER A 124 3.14 -57.45 -36.84
C SER A 124 2.73 -56.14 -37.52
N PHE A 125 2.97 -54.98 -36.90
CA PHE A 125 2.56 -53.69 -37.45
C PHE A 125 3.69 -53.02 -38.24
N PRO A 126 3.42 -52.52 -39.46
CA PRO A 126 4.35 -51.64 -40.16
C PRO A 126 4.67 -50.43 -39.29
N THR A 127 5.95 -50.25 -38.98
CA THR A 127 6.44 -49.21 -38.05
C THR A 127 7.46 -48.32 -38.74
N GLY A 128 7.24 -47.02 -38.69
CA GLY A 128 8.14 -46.00 -39.22
C GLY A 128 8.62 -45.02 -38.15
N TYR A 129 9.81 -44.44 -38.33
CA TYR A 129 10.40 -43.44 -37.45
C TYR A 129 10.47 -42.10 -38.18
N PHE A 130 9.85 -41.07 -37.63
CA PHE A 130 9.85 -39.71 -38.18
C PHE A 130 10.68 -38.79 -37.27
N ILE A 131 11.89 -38.44 -37.70
CA ILE A 131 12.80 -37.59 -36.95
C ILE A 131 12.48 -36.12 -37.24
N TYR A 132 12.01 -35.40 -36.23
CA TYR A 132 11.57 -34.02 -36.31
C TYR A 132 12.65 -33.04 -35.84
N ARG A 133 12.84 -31.96 -36.61
CA ARG A 133 13.81 -30.87 -36.36
C ARG A 133 15.24 -31.37 -36.18
N SER A 134 15.66 -32.20 -37.12
CA SER A 134 17.02 -32.69 -37.21
C SER A 134 17.98 -31.71 -37.86
N THR A 135 19.27 -31.98 -37.68
CA THR A 135 20.39 -31.37 -38.43
C THR A 135 20.87 -32.31 -39.55
N GLU A 136 21.72 -31.83 -40.46
CA GLU A 136 22.20 -32.61 -41.62
C GLU A 136 23.14 -33.77 -41.26
N ASP A 137 23.73 -33.72 -40.07
CA ASP A 137 24.64 -34.72 -39.51
C ASP A 137 24.04 -36.13 -39.35
N ILE A 138 22.71 -36.24 -39.22
CA ILE A 138 22.02 -37.53 -39.08
C ILE A 138 21.44 -38.09 -40.37
N MET A 139 21.82 -37.53 -41.53
CA MET A 139 21.32 -37.99 -42.82
C MET A 139 21.55 -39.47 -43.10
N TYR A 140 22.58 -40.06 -42.50
CA TYR A 140 22.90 -41.49 -42.62
C TYR A 140 21.80 -42.41 -42.04
N LEU A 141 20.91 -41.91 -41.18
CA LEU A 141 19.79 -42.66 -40.61
C LEU A 141 18.57 -42.75 -41.55
N PHE A 142 18.55 -41.98 -42.64
CA PHE A 142 17.44 -41.99 -43.59
C PHE A 142 17.30 -43.37 -44.26
N SER A 143 16.09 -43.91 -44.26
CA SER A 143 15.78 -45.23 -44.83
C SER A 143 14.29 -45.35 -45.15
N ASP A 144 13.87 -46.46 -45.76
CA ASP A 144 12.46 -46.73 -46.03
C ASP A 144 11.60 -46.74 -44.75
N THR A 145 12.22 -47.03 -43.60
CA THR A 145 11.57 -47.01 -42.29
C THR A 145 11.87 -45.77 -41.46
N THR A 146 12.70 -44.84 -41.94
CA THR A 146 13.09 -43.64 -41.19
C THR A 146 13.09 -42.39 -42.07
N CYS A 147 12.22 -41.44 -41.77
CA CYS A 147 12.13 -40.13 -42.42
C CYS A 147 12.76 -39.05 -41.55
N ILE A 148 13.39 -38.07 -42.20
CA ILE A 148 14.13 -36.98 -41.55
C ILE A 148 13.53 -35.64 -41.99
N SER A 149 13.13 -34.82 -41.02
CA SER A 149 12.61 -33.48 -41.22
C SER A 149 13.53 -32.46 -40.56
N PHE A 150 14.15 -31.61 -41.37
CA PHE A 150 15.09 -30.59 -40.89
C PHE A 150 14.40 -29.47 -40.10
N ASP A 151 15.17 -28.84 -39.23
CA ASP A 151 14.74 -27.70 -38.41
C ASP A 151 14.37 -26.44 -39.23
N THR A 152 14.89 -26.33 -40.45
CA THR A 152 14.58 -25.27 -41.42
C THR A 152 13.21 -25.40 -42.07
N TYR A 153 12.56 -26.57 -41.97
CA TYR A 153 11.27 -26.80 -42.62
C TYR A 153 10.13 -26.06 -41.92
N SER A 154 9.25 -25.45 -42.71
CA SER A 154 8.01 -24.88 -42.21
C SER A 154 7.10 -25.99 -41.65
N LYS A 155 6.22 -25.66 -40.70
CA LYS A 155 5.29 -26.62 -40.11
C LYS A 155 4.41 -27.32 -41.16
N GLU A 156 4.01 -26.61 -42.22
CA GLU A 156 3.23 -27.18 -43.33
C GLU A 156 4.02 -28.21 -44.13
N ASN A 157 5.30 -27.94 -44.40
CA ASN A 157 6.18 -28.90 -45.09
C ASN A 157 6.38 -30.16 -44.24
N VAL A 158 6.54 -30.02 -42.92
CA VAL A 158 6.64 -31.16 -42.01
C VAL A 158 5.37 -32.02 -42.04
N LEU A 159 4.18 -31.40 -42.03
CA LEU A 159 2.92 -32.13 -42.12
C LEU A 159 2.78 -32.87 -43.46
N ASN A 160 3.17 -32.25 -44.57
CA ASN A 160 3.17 -32.93 -45.86
C ASN A 160 4.17 -34.10 -45.90
N HIS A 161 5.35 -33.95 -45.29
CA HIS A 161 6.35 -35.02 -45.22
C HIS A 161 5.89 -36.20 -44.37
N ILE A 162 5.29 -35.96 -43.20
CA ILE A 162 4.79 -37.06 -42.36
C ILE A 162 3.62 -37.79 -43.03
N HIS A 163 2.75 -37.08 -43.78
CA HIS A 163 1.68 -37.69 -44.56
C HIS A 163 2.23 -38.56 -45.70
N GLN A 164 3.20 -38.04 -46.46
CA GLN A 164 3.86 -38.79 -47.54
C GLN A 164 4.62 -40.01 -47.00
N PHE A 165 5.29 -39.86 -45.86
CA PHE A 165 5.99 -40.97 -45.22
C PHE A 165 5.01 -42.06 -44.75
N ALA A 166 3.87 -41.67 -44.17
CA ALA A 166 2.84 -42.60 -43.70
C ALA A 166 2.17 -43.41 -44.80
N TYR A 167 2.10 -42.86 -46.01
CA TYR A 167 1.48 -43.49 -47.18
C TYR A 167 1.94 -44.94 -47.38
N ASN A 168 3.26 -45.19 -47.36
CA ASN A 168 3.81 -46.53 -47.60
C ASN A 168 3.44 -47.52 -46.49
N PHE A 169 3.42 -47.09 -45.22
CA PHE A 169 3.07 -47.98 -44.11
C PHE A 169 1.60 -48.39 -44.14
N VAL A 170 0.71 -47.48 -44.54
CA VAL A 170 -0.72 -47.80 -44.69
C VAL A 170 -0.94 -48.84 -45.80
N ILE A 171 -0.27 -48.70 -46.96
CA ILE A 171 -0.36 -49.71 -48.02
C ILE A 171 0.17 -51.07 -47.53
N GLN A 172 1.27 -51.07 -46.77
CA GLN A 172 1.81 -52.29 -46.17
C GLN A 172 0.87 -52.90 -45.12
N SER A 173 0.16 -52.09 -44.31
CA SER A 173 -0.72 -52.60 -43.25
C SER A 173 -1.95 -53.29 -43.82
N ILE A 174 -2.45 -52.81 -44.96
CA ILE A 174 -3.52 -53.48 -45.71
C ILE A 174 -3.00 -54.79 -46.31
N SER A 175 -1.89 -54.73 -47.05
CA SER A 175 -1.40 -55.87 -47.85
C SER A 175 -0.91 -57.04 -46.98
N LYS A 176 -0.36 -56.77 -45.79
CA LYS A 176 0.12 -57.79 -44.84
C LYS A 176 -0.96 -58.33 -43.91
N ASN A 177 -2.20 -57.82 -44.00
CA ASN A 177 -3.29 -58.26 -43.12
C ASN A 177 -3.76 -59.68 -43.47
N SER A 178 -4.19 -60.44 -42.45
CA SER A 178 -4.62 -61.83 -42.58
C SER A 178 -5.76 -62.05 -43.58
N ILE A 179 -6.60 -61.05 -43.81
CA ILE A 179 -7.68 -61.09 -44.82
C ILE A 179 -7.10 -61.32 -46.23
N PHE A 180 -6.08 -60.55 -46.59
CA PHE A 180 -5.43 -60.58 -47.92
C PHE A 180 -4.34 -61.65 -48.03
N MET A 181 -3.94 -62.25 -46.90
CA MET A 181 -3.00 -63.38 -46.87
C MET A 181 -3.71 -64.75 -46.99
N SER A 182 -5.05 -64.77 -46.94
CA SER A 182 -5.84 -65.99 -47.13
C SER A 182 -5.86 -66.39 -48.61
N ASN A 183 -6.32 -67.61 -48.96
CA ASN A 183 -6.59 -67.98 -50.36
C ASN A 183 -8.10 -67.97 -50.69
N VAL A 184 -8.90 -67.31 -49.84
CA VAL A 184 -10.37 -67.38 -49.89
C VAL A 184 -10.93 -66.22 -50.72
N LYS A 185 -11.77 -66.55 -51.71
CA LYS A 185 -12.60 -65.57 -52.41
C LYS A 185 -13.90 -65.34 -51.64
N TYR A 186 -14.21 -64.08 -51.34
CA TYR A 186 -15.36 -63.73 -50.53
C TYR A 186 -16.65 -63.58 -51.37
N GLY A 187 -17.73 -64.26 -50.95
CA GLY A 187 -19.09 -64.18 -51.54
C GLY A 187 -19.83 -62.90 -51.18
N ASP A 188 -21.02 -62.66 -51.76
CA ASP A 188 -21.82 -61.42 -51.57
C ASP A 188 -22.76 -61.45 -50.34
N ASP A 189 -22.59 -62.41 -49.45
CA ASP A 189 -23.42 -62.56 -48.25
C ASP A 189 -23.09 -61.54 -47.14
N LEU A 190 -24.10 -61.15 -46.36
CA LEU A 190 -23.93 -60.20 -45.24
C LEU A 190 -23.02 -60.74 -44.12
N SER A 191 -22.79 -62.04 -44.02
CA SER A 191 -21.80 -62.63 -43.09
C SER A 191 -20.36 -62.22 -43.43
N VAL A 192 -20.10 -61.87 -44.69
CA VAL A 192 -18.80 -61.41 -45.21
C VAL A 192 -18.78 -59.90 -45.41
N PHE A 193 -19.89 -59.20 -45.10
CA PHE A 193 -20.03 -57.75 -45.21
C PHE A 193 -18.90 -56.97 -44.54
N PRO A 194 -18.50 -57.27 -43.27
CA PRO A 194 -17.41 -56.55 -42.60
C PRO A 194 -16.08 -56.61 -43.38
N ILE A 195 -15.83 -57.71 -44.07
CA ILE A 195 -14.61 -57.95 -44.84
C ILE A 195 -14.69 -57.22 -46.18
N LYS A 196 -15.80 -57.37 -46.91
CA LYS A 196 -16.00 -56.72 -48.23
C LYS A 196 -16.07 -55.21 -48.15
N THR A 197 -16.62 -54.67 -47.06
CA THR A 197 -16.72 -53.21 -46.90
C THR A 197 -15.50 -52.58 -46.24
N SER A 198 -14.51 -53.38 -45.82
CA SER A 198 -13.30 -52.90 -45.14
C SER A 198 -12.66 -51.71 -45.87
N LEU A 199 -12.39 -51.83 -47.17
CA LEU A 199 -11.81 -50.72 -47.95
C LEU A 199 -12.87 -49.78 -48.55
N ALA A 200 -14.04 -50.28 -48.94
CA ALA A 200 -15.08 -49.43 -49.53
C ALA A 200 -15.63 -48.37 -48.57
N CYS A 201 -15.75 -48.67 -47.27
CA CYS A 201 -16.31 -47.72 -46.30
C CYS A 201 -15.33 -46.61 -45.88
N VAL A 202 -14.05 -46.75 -46.19
CA VAL A 202 -13.03 -45.72 -45.97
C VAL A 202 -12.74 -44.90 -47.24
N ALA A 203 -13.47 -45.14 -48.33
CA ALA A 203 -13.31 -44.41 -49.59
C ALA A 203 -13.52 -42.89 -49.39
N SER A 204 -12.78 -42.08 -50.14
CA SER A 204 -12.89 -40.62 -50.02
C SER A 204 -14.02 -39.99 -50.82
N ASP A 205 -14.56 -40.70 -51.81
CA ASP A 205 -15.72 -40.27 -52.60
C ASP A 205 -16.96 -41.11 -52.26
N ILE A 206 -18.03 -40.44 -51.82
CA ILE A 206 -19.34 -41.04 -51.53
C ILE A 206 -19.92 -41.82 -52.72
N LYS A 207 -19.57 -41.43 -53.96
CA LYS A 207 -20.02 -42.10 -55.20
C LYS A 207 -19.49 -43.51 -55.33
N GLU A 208 -18.33 -43.80 -54.73
CA GLU A 208 -17.76 -45.15 -54.67
C GLU A 208 -18.44 -45.97 -53.57
N ILE A 209 -18.90 -45.33 -52.48
CA ILE A 209 -19.51 -46.00 -51.32
C ILE A 209 -20.96 -46.44 -51.60
N ILE A 210 -21.80 -45.55 -52.13
CA ILE A 210 -23.26 -45.76 -52.28
C ILE A 210 -23.61 -47.04 -53.05
N PRO A 211 -22.99 -47.36 -54.20
CA PRO A 211 -23.32 -48.56 -54.96
C PRO A 211 -23.09 -49.86 -54.18
N HIS A 212 -22.07 -49.90 -53.31
CA HIS A 212 -21.79 -51.07 -52.49
C HIS A 212 -22.89 -51.30 -51.45
N PHE A 213 -23.24 -50.27 -50.68
CA PHE A 213 -24.28 -50.38 -49.67
C PHE A 213 -25.66 -50.68 -50.27
N ARG A 214 -26.01 -50.09 -51.43
CA ARG A 214 -27.27 -50.37 -52.14
C ARG A 214 -27.42 -51.82 -52.58
N LYS A 215 -26.32 -52.50 -52.94
CA LYS A 215 -26.36 -53.94 -53.30
C LYS A 215 -26.67 -54.83 -52.10
N ILE A 216 -26.37 -54.36 -50.90
CA ILE A 216 -26.51 -55.10 -49.65
C ILE A 216 -27.91 -54.92 -49.05
N VAL A 217 -28.55 -53.75 -49.20
CA VAL A 217 -29.88 -53.46 -48.63
C VAL A 217 -30.92 -54.56 -48.88
N PRO A 218 -31.08 -55.12 -50.11
CA PRO A 218 -32.08 -56.16 -50.38
C PRO A 218 -31.83 -57.48 -49.65
N THR A 219 -30.61 -57.72 -49.15
CA THR A 219 -30.24 -58.95 -48.44
C THR A 219 -30.55 -58.91 -46.94
N ILE A 220 -30.96 -57.73 -46.42
CA ILE A 220 -31.19 -57.49 -44.98
C ILE A 220 -32.49 -58.12 -44.48
N GLU A 221 -33.52 -58.23 -45.34
CA GLU A 221 -34.85 -58.72 -44.95
C GLU A 221 -34.88 -60.20 -44.52
N ASN A 222 -33.85 -60.99 -44.85
CA ASN A 222 -33.76 -62.43 -44.61
C ASN A 222 -32.65 -62.83 -43.61
N PHE A 223 -32.21 -61.92 -42.74
CA PHE A 223 -30.96 -62.08 -42.02
C PHE A 223 -31.10 -62.54 -40.55
N ASP A 224 -30.53 -63.71 -40.23
CA ASP A 224 -30.61 -64.33 -38.89
C ASP A 224 -29.50 -63.87 -37.92
N GLN A 225 -28.36 -63.37 -38.41
CA GLN A 225 -27.20 -63.05 -37.57
C GLN A 225 -27.19 -61.58 -37.07
N MET A 226 -27.89 -61.29 -35.98
CA MET A 226 -28.07 -59.94 -35.43
C MET A 226 -26.77 -59.11 -35.28
N ASN A 227 -25.63 -59.73 -35.00
CA ASN A 227 -24.33 -59.05 -34.86
C ASN A 227 -23.84 -58.36 -36.16
N HIS A 228 -24.02 -58.97 -37.33
CA HIS A 228 -23.57 -58.35 -38.59
C HIS A 228 -24.54 -57.27 -39.07
N LEU A 229 -25.84 -57.43 -38.79
CA LEU A 229 -26.82 -56.37 -39.01
C LEU A 229 -26.53 -55.15 -38.11
N ALA A 230 -26.13 -55.39 -36.85
CA ALA A 230 -25.68 -54.32 -35.95
C ALA A 230 -24.46 -53.56 -36.52
N ALA A 231 -23.47 -54.29 -37.02
CA ALA A 231 -22.28 -53.71 -37.65
C ALA A 231 -22.62 -52.86 -38.89
N PHE A 232 -23.54 -53.34 -39.72
CA PHE A 232 -24.06 -52.61 -40.87
C PHE A 232 -24.70 -51.27 -40.44
N CYS A 233 -25.58 -51.30 -39.44
CA CYS A 233 -26.25 -50.11 -38.91
C CYS A 233 -25.26 -49.12 -38.27
N GLU A 234 -24.29 -49.61 -37.48
CA GLU A 234 -23.25 -48.76 -36.85
C GLU A 234 -22.38 -48.08 -37.92
N LEU A 235 -22.04 -48.78 -39.01
CA LEU A 235 -21.29 -48.21 -40.13
C LEU A 235 -22.09 -47.16 -40.89
N CYS A 236 -23.38 -47.40 -41.13
CA CYS A 236 -24.27 -46.42 -41.74
C CYS A 236 -24.38 -45.14 -40.89
N GLY A 237 -24.53 -45.27 -39.57
CA GLY A 237 -24.51 -44.12 -38.67
C GLY A 237 -23.17 -43.36 -38.69
N SER A 238 -22.06 -44.10 -38.81
CA SER A 238 -20.71 -43.50 -38.94
C SER A 238 -20.50 -42.78 -40.27
N LEU A 239 -21.07 -43.31 -41.36
CA LEU A 239 -21.02 -42.69 -42.69
C LEU A 239 -21.97 -41.49 -42.82
N GLU A 240 -23.17 -41.55 -42.22
CA GLU A 240 -24.09 -40.40 -42.14
C GLU A 240 -23.44 -39.21 -41.43
N ARG A 241 -22.58 -39.47 -40.44
CA ARG A 241 -21.81 -38.43 -39.75
C ARG A 241 -20.84 -37.69 -40.68
N ILE A 242 -20.22 -38.41 -41.62
CA ILE A 242 -19.25 -37.84 -42.58
C ILE A 242 -19.98 -37.24 -43.78
N PHE A 243 -21.01 -37.93 -44.26
CA PHE A 243 -21.78 -37.61 -45.45
C PHE A 243 -23.27 -37.48 -45.09
N PRO A 244 -23.72 -36.31 -44.61
CA PRO A 244 -25.13 -36.09 -44.29
C PRO A 244 -26.04 -36.38 -45.49
N GLY A 245 -27.10 -37.17 -45.28
CA GLY A 245 -28.00 -37.67 -46.31
C GLY A 245 -27.58 -38.97 -46.98
N PHE A 246 -26.52 -39.64 -46.51
CA PHE A 246 -26.09 -40.96 -46.99
C PHE A 246 -27.20 -42.00 -46.85
N ILE A 247 -27.86 -42.06 -45.69
CA ILE A 247 -28.94 -43.01 -45.38
C ILE A 247 -30.10 -42.89 -46.35
N LYS A 248 -30.53 -41.65 -46.65
CA LYS A 248 -31.57 -41.36 -47.65
C LYS A 248 -31.19 -41.84 -49.04
N GLN A 249 -29.90 -41.74 -49.41
CA GLN A 249 -29.41 -42.15 -50.72
C GLN A 249 -29.35 -43.67 -50.87
N ILE A 250 -29.07 -44.43 -49.81
CA ILE A 250 -29.07 -45.91 -49.86
C ILE A 250 -30.45 -46.53 -49.70
N LYS A 251 -31.48 -45.73 -49.34
CA LYS A 251 -32.91 -46.13 -49.25
C LYS A 251 -33.19 -47.26 -48.25
N ILE A 252 -32.74 -47.10 -47.00
CA ILE A 252 -32.82 -48.15 -45.96
C ILE A 252 -33.69 -47.78 -44.74
N SER A 253 -34.56 -46.77 -44.87
CA SER A 253 -35.34 -46.21 -43.75
C SER A 253 -36.14 -47.24 -42.94
N ASP A 254 -36.56 -48.34 -43.57
CA ASP A 254 -37.49 -49.30 -42.98
C ASP A 254 -36.81 -50.24 -41.95
N VAL A 255 -35.48 -50.37 -42.00
CA VAL A 255 -34.67 -51.22 -41.11
C VAL A 255 -34.52 -50.60 -39.71
N PHE A 256 -34.77 -49.30 -39.53
CA PHE A 256 -34.49 -48.63 -38.25
C PHE A 256 -35.59 -48.77 -37.19
N ASN A 257 -36.68 -49.48 -37.50
CA ASN A 257 -37.80 -49.73 -36.58
C ASN A 257 -37.67 -51.02 -35.75
N ILE A 258 -36.53 -51.73 -35.81
CA ILE A 258 -36.35 -53.06 -35.20
C ILE A 258 -36.32 -53.02 -33.65
N GLY A 259 -35.85 -51.94 -33.05
CA GLY A 259 -35.80 -51.79 -31.59
C GLY A 259 -34.88 -50.66 -31.13
N LYS A 260 -34.79 -50.45 -29.81
CA LYS A 260 -34.05 -49.34 -29.20
C LYS A 260 -33.00 -49.82 -28.21
N ALA A 261 -31.84 -49.18 -28.23
CA ALA A 261 -30.75 -49.51 -27.34
C ALA A 261 -31.12 -49.32 -25.85
N PRO A 262 -30.48 -50.06 -24.93
CA PRO A 262 -30.79 -50.01 -23.50
C PRO A 262 -30.46 -48.67 -22.82
N TRP A 263 -29.67 -47.79 -23.45
CA TRP A 263 -29.43 -46.42 -22.99
C TRP A 263 -30.46 -45.40 -23.50
N CYS A 264 -31.49 -45.82 -24.25
CA CYS A 264 -32.58 -44.98 -24.71
C CYS A 264 -33.87 -45.28 -23.93
N ASP A 265 -34.48 -44.29 -23.28
CA ASP A 265 -35.78 -44.48 -22.63
C ASP A 265 -36.93 -44.42 -23.65
N SER A 266 -37.95 -45.25 -23.47
CA SER A 266 -39.05 -45.39 -24.43
C SER A 266 -40.08 -44.24 -24.39
N SER A 267 -40.15 -43.45 -23.32
CA SER A 267 -41.21 -42.46 -23.10
C SER A 267 -40.84 -40.99 -23.38
N GLU A 268 -39.59 -40.55 -23.15
CA GLU A 268 -39.20 -39.13 -23.28
C GLU A 268 -38.69 -38.73 -24.68
N PHE A 269 -38.25 -39.71 -25.48
CA PHE A 269 -37.49 -39.47 -26.71
C PHE A 269 -38.34 -39.20 -27.96
N PHE A 270 -39.65 -39.49 -27.93
CA PHE A 270 -40.52 -39.39 -29.11
C PHE A 270 -41.09 -37.99 -29.38
N GLN A 271 -40.93 -37.04 -28.45
CA GLN A 271 -41.45 -35.67 -28.61
C GLN A 271 -40.39 -34.66 -29.07
N ASN A 272 -39.13 -35.08 -29.25
CA ASN A 272 -38.02 -34.19 -29.57
C ASN A 272 -37.50 -34.47 -30.99
N ASP A 273 -37.64 -33.52 -31.92
CA ASP A 273 -37.14 -33.62 -33.30
C ASP A 273 -35.65 -33.97 -33.37
N PHE A 274 -34.89 -33.63 -32.32
CA PHE A 274 -33.46 -33.93 -32.17
C PHE A 274 -33.14 -35.44 -32.21
N PHE A 275 -34.03 -36.31 -31.71
CA PHE A 275 -33.84 -37.77 -31.68
C PHE A 275 -34.42 -38.48 -32.91
N GLN A 276 -34.96 -37.72 -33.87
CA GLN A 276 -35.43 -38.24 -35.16
C GLN A 276 -34.34 -38.23 -36.25
N SER A 277 -33.10 -37.85 -35.93
CA SER A 277 -32.01 -37.88 -36.91
C SER A 277 -31.67 -39.31 -37.34
N ASP A 278 -31.44 -39.48 -38.65
CA ASP A 278 -31.11 -40.77 -39.27
C ASP A 278 -29.86 -41.41 -38.61
N LEU A 279 -28.89 -40.59 -38.20
CA LEU A 279 -27.68 -41.01 -37.48
C LEU A 279 -28.00 -41.62 -36.11
N PHE A 280 -28.84 -40.96 -35.31
CA PHE A 280 -29.20 -41.46 -33.98
C PHE A 280 -30.00 -42.76 -34.09
N GLN A 281 -30.93 -42.83 -35.04
CA GLN A 281 -31.70 -44.05 -35.30
C GLN A 281 -30.79 -45.22 -35.65
N CYS A 282 -29.84 -45.03 -36.59
CA CYS A 282 -28.86 -46.05 -36.94
C CYS A 282 -28.07 -46.57 -35.75
N LEU A 283 -27.49 -45.67 -34.95
CA LEU A 283 -26.65 -46.04 -33.81
C LEU A 283 -27.48 -46.65 -32.67
N SER A 284 -28.73 -46.22 -32.48
CA SER A 284 -29.64 -46.81 -31.48
C SER A 284 -30.09 -48.21 -31.89
N THR A 285 -30.44 -48.42 -33.15
CA THR A 285 -30.77 -49.76 -33.67
C THR A 285 -29.55 -50.68 -33.61
N ALA A 286 -28.35 -50.20 -33.99
CA ALA A 286 -27.12 -50.97 -33.86
C ALA A 286 -26.84 -51.37 -32.40
N GLY A 287 -26.98 -50.42 -31.47
CA GLY A 287 -26.85 -50.68 -30.04
C GLY A 287 -27.83 -51.74 -29.53
N TYR A 288 -29.09 -51.65 -29.93
CA TYR A 288 -30.10 -52.66 -29.61
C TYR A 288 -29.72 -54.05 -30.11
N LEU A 289 -29.31 -54.15 -31.38
CA LEU A 289 -28.92 -55.41 -32.00
C LEU A 289 -27.67 -56.03 -31.36
N TYR A 290 -26.69 -55.21 -30.96
CA TYR A 290 -25.54 -55.65 -30.18
C TYR A 290 -25.93 -56.11 -28.76
N TYR A 291 -26.91 -55.44 -28.14
CA TYR A 291 -27.42 -55.84 -26.83
C TYR A 291 -28.05 -57.24 -26.85
N ILE A 292 -28.98 -57.48 -27.77
CA ILE A 292 -29.70 -58.76 -27.86
C ILE A 292 -28.81 -59.92 -28.29
N SER A 293 -27.66 -59.63 -28.91
CA SER A 293 -26.64 -60.61 -29.31
C SER A 293 -25.55 -60.81 -28.26
N ASN A 294 -25.75 -60.32 -27.02
CA ASN A 294 -24.81 -60.39 -25.89
C ASN A 294 -23.45 -59.72 -26.12
N ASN A 295 -23.37 -58.76 -27.05
CA ASN A 295 -22.17 -57.97 -27.31
C ASN A 295 -22.27 -56.60 -26.63
N ILE A 296 -22.27 -56.59 -25.30
CA ILE A 296 -22.46 -55.38 -24.48
C ILE A 296 -21.36 -54.34 -24.74
N ASP A 297 -20.15 -54.78 -25.06
CA ASP A 297 -19.04 -53.91 -25.41
C ASP A 297 -19.34 -53.05 -26.65
N LYS A 298 -19.76 -53.68 -27.76
CA LYS A 298 -20.13 -52.96 -29.00
C LYS A 298 -21.41 -52.14 -28.86
N CYS A 299 -22.31 -52.62 -28.01
CA CYS A 299 -23.48 -51.88 -27.56
C CYS A 299 -23.00 -50.53 -26.97
N MET A 300 -22.15 -50.56 -25.95
CA MET A 300 -21.64 -49.33 -25.32
C MET A 300 -20.86 -48.42 -26.30
N ASP A 301 -20.14 -48.97 -27.27
CA ASP A 301 -19.47 -48.17 -28.31
C ASP A 301 -20.45 -47.30 -29.10
N CYS A 302 -21.63 -47.83 -29.44
CA CYS A 302 -22.70 -47.06 -30.10
C CYS A 302 -23.20 -45.91 -29.22
N GLY A 303 -23.39 -46.16 -27.92
CA GLY A 303 -23.78 -45.13 -26.95
C GLY A 303 -22.72 -44.01 -26.81
N LEU A 304 -21.44 -44.38 -26.75
CA LEU A 304 -20.32 -43.43 -26.71
C LEU A 304 -20.22 -42.64 -28.03
N ARG A 305 -20.44 -43.26 -29.19
CA ARG A 305 -20.53 -42.59 -30.50
C ARG A 305 -21.66 -41.56 -30.53
N CYS A 306 -22.84 -41.88 -29.99
CA CYS A 306 -23.91 -40.90 -29.85
C CYS A 306 -23.49 -39.72 -28.96
N ILE A 307 -22.91 -39.96 -27.78
CA ILE A 307 -22.42 -38.87 -26.92
C ILE A 307 -21.36 -38.02 -27.65
N ALA A 308 -20.45 -38.65 -28.39
CA ALA A 308 -19.43 -37.97 -29.18
C ALA A 308 -20.01 -37.07 -30.29
N CYS A 309 -21.19 -37.43 -30.82
CA CYS A 309 -21.95 -36.64 -31.80
C CYS A 309 -22.83 -35.54 -31.18
N GLY A 310 -22.80 -35.36 -29.85
CA GLY A 310 -23.52 -34.28 -29.15
C GLY A 310 -24.79 -34.70 -28.42
N PHE A 311 -25.16 -35.99 -28.42
CA PHE A 311 -26.32 -36.52 -27.68
C PHE A 311 -26.02 -36.68 -26.17
N THR A 312 -25.71 -35.56 -25.51
CA THR A 312 -25.25 -35.51 -24.11
C THR A 312 -26.31 -35.95 -23.08
N GLN A 313 -27.59 -36.00 -23.48
CA GLN A 313 -28.69 -36.48 -22.64
C GLN A 313 -28.54 -37.98 -22.29
N LEU A 314 -27.80 -38.75 -23.10
CA LEU A 314 -27.57 -40.18 -22.88
C LEU A 314 -26.56 -40.48 -21.77
N ILE A 315 -25.77 -39.47 -21.36
CA ILE A 315 -24.67 -39.60 -20.40
C ILE A 315 -25.07 -40.38 -19.13
N PRO A 316 -26.20 -40.08 -18.43
CA PRO A 316 -26.56 -40.79 -17.19
C PRO A 316 -26.87 -42.29 -17.39
N LYS A 317 -27.47 -42.64 -18.53
CA LYS A 317 -27.86 -44.03 -18.83
C LYS A 317 -26.67 -44.84 -19.30
N VAL A 318 -25.84 -44.25 -20.16
CA VAL A 318 -24.55 -44.82 -20.57
C VAL A 318 -23.66 -45.05 -19.35
N SER A 319 -23.52 -44.07 -18.44
CA SER A 319 -22.74 -44.27 -17.22
C SER A 319 -23.27 -45.41 -16.34
N SER A 320 -24.59 -45.50 -16.17
CA SER A 320 -25.20 -46.56 -15.36
C SER A 320 -24.97 -47.95 -15.95
N LEU A 321 -25.03 -48.07 -17.29
CA LEU A 321 -24.76 -49.34 -17.97
C LEU A 321 -23.29 -49.74 -17.91
N ILE A 322 -22.34 -48.80 -18.01
CA ILE A 322 -20.91 -49.07 -17.82
C ILE A 322 -20.67 -49.60 -16.41
N GLN A 323 -21.25 -48.96 -15.39
CA GLN A 323 -21.10 -49.37 -13.98
C GLN A 323 -21.69 -50.76 -13.71
N ARG A 324 -22.88 -51.06 -14.23
CA ARG A 324 -23.53 -52.37 -14.06
C ARG A 324 -22.73 -53.52 -14.70
N ASN A 325 -21.94 -53.21 -15.72
CA ASN A 325 -21.16 -54.18 -16.48
C ASN A 325 -19.65 -54.01 -16.25
N SER A 326 -19.22 -53.43 -15.12
CA SER A 326 -17.81 -53.13 -14.83
C SER A 326 -16.88 -54.35 -14.85
N THR A 327 -17.45 -55.55 -14.66
CA THR A 327 -16.72 -56.83 -14.68
C THR A 327 -16.35 -57.33 -16.08
N TYR A 328 -16.89 -56.74 -17.15
CA TYR A 328 -16.52 -57.10 -18.52
C TYR A 328 -15.08 -56.64 -18.83
N PRO A 329 -14.23 -57.49 -19.44
CA PRO A 329 -12.79 -57.22 -19.60
C PRO A 329 -12.45 -55.86 -20.23
N MET A 330 -13.23 -55.44 -21.23
CA MET A 330 -12.97 -54.22 -22.00
C MET A 330 -13.80 -53.01 -21.51
N MET A 331 -14.63 -53.18 -20.48
CA MET A 331 -15.51 -52.11 -19.99
C MET A 331 -14.74 -50.99 -19.30
N LYS A 332 -13.60 -51.33 -18.66
CA LYS A 332 -12.65 -50.34 -18.10
C LYS A 332 -12.18 -49.33 -19.16
N HIS A 333 -11.92 -49.80 -20.39
CA HIS A 333 -11.51 -48.91 -21.49
C HIS A 333 -12.64 -47.96 -21.92
N ARG A 334 -13.88 -48.45 -21.93
CA ARG A 334 -15.08 -47.65 -22.24
C ARG A 334 -15.39 -46.64 -21.14
N ALA A 335 -15.10 -46.97 -19.88
CA ALA A 335 -15.18 -46.03 -18.76
C ALA A 335 -14.16 -44.89 -18.90
N LEU A 336 -12.90 -45.21 -19.22
CA LEU A 336 -11.86 -44.20 -19.49
C LEU A 336 -12.22 -43.32 -20.70
N GLU A 337 -12.75 -43.92 -21.75
CA GLU A 337 -13.25 -43.20 -22.92
C GLU A 337 -14.42 -42.27 -22.57
N PHE A 338 -15.37 -42.73 -21.76
CA PHE A 338 -16.49 -41.92 -21.29
C PHE A 338 -16.01 -40.69 -20.51
N ILE A 339 -15.03 -40.87 -19.62
CA ILE A 339 -14.38 -39.77 -18.89
C ILE A 339 -13.75 -38.77 -19.86
N ALA A 340 -12.97 -39.26 -20.85
CA ALA A 340 -12.35 -38.41 -21.86
C ALA A 340 -13.38 -37.63 -22.70
N LEU A 341 -14.48 -38.27 -23.09
CA LEU A 341 -15.59 -37.63 -23.80
C LEU A 341 -16.26 -36.55 -22.96
N CYS A 342 -16.56 -36.82 -21.68
CA CYS A 342 -17.13 -35.84 -20.78
C CYS A 342 -16.20 -34.64 -20.59
N ASN A 343 -14.90 -34.85 -20.42
CA ASN A 343 -13.92 -33.75 -20.31
C ASN A 343 -13.90 -32.88 -21.57
N ARG A 344 -13.90 -33.49 -22.76
CA ARG A 344 -13.93 -32.75 -24.04
C ARG A 344 -15.22 -31.93 -24.21
N LEU A 345 -16.35 -32.44 -23.71
CA LEU A 345 -17.64 -31.75 -23.72
C LEU A 345 -17.76 -30.70 -22.60
N ASN A 346 -16.67 -30.37 -21.89
CA ASN A 346 -16.63 -29.47 -20.73
C ASN A 346 -17.55 -29.91 -19.57
N LEU A 347 -17.77 -31.22 -19.43
CA LEU A 347 -18.55 -31.85 -18.36
C LEU A 347 -17.65 -32.49 -17.30
N VAL A 348 -16.56 -31.82 -16.94
CA VAL A 348 -15.50 -32.34 -16.03
C VAL A 348 -16.08 -32.81 -14.69
N ARG A 349 -17.09 -32.11 -14.15
CA ARG A 349 -17.80 -32.51 -12.94
C ARG A 349 -18.50 -33.87 -13.07
N LYS A 350 -19.14 -34.15 -14.21
CA LYS A 350 -19.79 -35.44 -14.46
C LYS A 350 -18.75 -36.55 -14.66
N ALA A 351 -17.63 -36.22 -15.30
CA ALA A 351 -16.50 -37.14 -15.48
C ALA A 351 -15.92 -37.58 -14.13
N ALA A 352 -15.65 -36.63 -13.23
CA ALA A 352 -15.10 -36.92 -11.91
C ALA A 352 -16.06 -37.72 -11.01
N LEU A 353 -17.36 -37.38 -11.00
CA LEU A 353 -18.37 -38.14 -10.27
C LEU A 353 -18.54 -39.57 -10.80
N PHE A 354 -18.55 -39.73 -12.12
CA PHE A 354 -18.59 -41.04 -12.74
C PHE A 354 -17.35 -41.86 -12.40
N GLU A 355 -16.16 -41.24 -12.46
CA GLU A 355 -14.93 -41.94 -12.12
C GLU A 355 -14.96 -42.42 -10.67
N TYR A 356 -15.34 -41.55 -9.72
CA TYR A 356 -15.45 -41.93 -8.30
C TYR A 356 -16.33 -43.17 -8.10
N THR A 357 -17.55 -43.12 -8.64
CA THR A 357 -18.52 -44.22 -8.53
C THR A 357 -18.08 -45.47 -9.30
N PHE A 358 -17.34 -45.31 -10.39
CA PHE A 358 -16.76 -46.42 -11.14
C PHE A 358 -15.61 -47.08 -10.36
N VAL A 359 -14.76 -46.33 -9.65
CA VAL A 359 -13.67 -46.87 -8.83
C VAL A 359 -14.17 -47.86 -7.78
N GLU A 360 -15.33 -47.58 -7.18
CA GLU A 360 -15.94 -48.47 -6.19
C GLU A 360 -16.24 -49.87 -6.75
N SER A 361 -16.49 -49.96 -8.06
CA SER A 361 -16.80 -51.20 -8.77
C SER A 361 -15.57 -52.00 -9.26
N LEU A 362 -14.35 -51.45 -9.10
CA LEU A 362 -13.09 -52.08 -9.53
C LEU A 362 -12.47 -52.96 -8.43
N GLN A 363 -11.58 -53.87 -8.82
CA GLN A 363 -10.74 -54.65 -7.89
C GLN A 363 -9.71 -53.75 -7.20
N GLU A 364 -9.29 -54.08 -5.97
CA GLU A 364 -8.43 -53.23 -5.13
C GLU A 364 -7.15 -52.76 -5.82
N ASN A 365 -6.49 -53.63 -6.59
CA ASN A 365 -5.25 -53.30 -7.30
C ASN A 365 -5.40 -52.17 -8.33
N ASP A 366 -6.60 -51.99 -8.88
CA ASP A 366 -6.88 -50.95 -9.88
C ASP A 366 -7.40 -49.63 -9.26
N LYS A 367 -7.85 -49.66 -8.00
CA LYS A 367 -8.48 -48.49 -7.35
C LYS A 367 -7.53 -47.31 -7.20
N ILE A 368 -6.26 -47.57 -6.89
CA ILE A 368 -5.27 -46.53 -6.61
C ILE A 368 -5.06 -45.61 -7.81
N SER A 369 -4.86 -46.17 -9.01
CA SER A 369 -4.66 -45.38 -10.24
C SER A 369 -5.89 -44.55 -10.61
N HIS A 370 -7.09 -45.09 -10.39
CA HIS A 370 -8.33 -44.39 -10.69
C HIS A 370 -8.68 -43.33 -9.64
N TYR A 371 -8.40 -43.56 -8.35
CA TYR A 371 -8.52 -42.50 -7.34
C TYR A 371 -7.56 -41.34 -7.62
N ARG A 372 -6.32 -41.63 -8.05
CA ARG A 372 -5.37 -40.59 -8.51
C ARG A 372 -5.92 -39.80 -9.70
N HIS A 373 -6.53 -40.46 -10.68
CA HIS A 373 -7.11 -39.78 -11.83
C HIS A 373 -8.34 -38.94 -11.43
N CYS A 374 -9.19 -39.46 -10.54
CA CYS A 374 -10.37 -38.77 -10.04
C CYS A 374 -10.02 -37.47 -9.30
N LEU A 375 -9.01 -37.51 -8.42
CA LEU A 375 -8.49 -36.33 -7.72
C LEU A 375 -7.95 -35.27 -8.69
N ASN A 376 -7.21 -35.70 -9.73
CA ASN A 376 -6.75 -34.81 -10.79
C ASN A 376 -7.92 -34.16 -11.54
N LEU A 377 -8.99 -34.90 -11.84
CA LEU A 377 -10.17 -34.32 -12.49
C LEU A 377 -10.89 -33.32 -11.57
N PHE A 378 -10.93 -33.59 -10.26
CA PHE A 378 -11.50 -32.64 -9.31
C PHE A 378 -10.74 -31.31 -9.25
N LYS A 379 -9.40 -31.33 -9.35
CA LYS A 379 -8.54 -30.12 -9.44
C LYS A 379 -8.98 -29.15 -10.55
N TYR A 380 -9.35 -29.67 -11.72
CA TYR A 380 -9.72 -28.83 -12.88
C TYR A 380 -11.22 -28.45 -12.94
N SER A 381 -12.07 -29.03 -12.08
CA SER A 381 -13.53 -28.98 -12.26
C SER A 381 -14.28 -27.87 -11.52
N GLN A 382 -13.60 -27.01 -10.74
CA GLN A 382 -14.19 -25.93 -9.92
C GLN A 382 -15.52 -26.35 -9.25
N LEU A 383 -15.48 -27.38 -8.38
CA LEU A 383 -16.70 -27.87 -7.72
C LEU A 383 -17.21 -26.92 -6.63
N LYS A 384 -18.50 -27.10 -6.29
CA LYS A 384 -19.08 -26.57 -5.05
C LYS A 384 -18.46 -27.28 -3.84
N GLU A 385 -18.04 -26.49 -2.86
CA GLU A 385 -17.31 -26.90 -1.65
C GLU A 385 -17.83 -28.20 -0.99
N LYS A 386 -19.16 -28.35 -0.84
CA LYS A 386 -19.76 -29.50 -0.17
C LYS A 386 -19.44 -30.87 -0.80
N ILE A 387 -19.37 -30.94 -2.13
CA ILE A 387 -19.14 -32.21 -2.86
C ILE A 387 -17.64 -32.58 -2.86
N GLN A 388 -16.77 -31.58 -2.75
CA GLN A 388 -15.34 -31.83 -2.57
C GLN A 388 -15.08 -32.51 -1.23
N TYR A 389 -15.75 -32.09 -0.15
CA TYR A 389 -15.53 -32.67 1.18
C TYR A 389 -15.98 -34.13 1.30
N GLU A 390 -17.18 -34.46 0.83
CA GLU A 390 -17.78 -35.79 0.98
C GLU A 390 -17.08 -36.86 0.12
N ILE A 391 -16.40 -36.47 -0.96
CA ILE A 391 -15.76 -37.38 -1.91
C ILE A 391 -14.24 -37.43 -1.74
N VAL A 392 -13.59 -36.28 -1.54
CA VAL A 392 -12.12 -36.18 -1.49
C VAL A 392 -11.58 -36.70 -0.16
N ALA A 393 -12.25 -36.45 0.98
CA ALA A 393 -11.77 -36.92 2.28
C ALA A 393 -11.71 -38.46 2.40
N PRO A 394 -12.73 -39.24 1.97
CA PRO A 394 -12.64 -40.70 1.93
C PRO A 394 -11.53 -41.23 1.02
N MET A 395 -11.31 -40.60 -0.14
CA MET A 395 -10.22 -40.97 -1.06
C MET A 395 -8.84 -40.81 -0.41
N ILE A 396 -8.62 -39.72 0.33
CA ILE A 396 -7.35 -39.47 1.05
C ILE A 396 -7.14 -40.51 2.15
N LEU A 397 -8.19 -40.83 2.92
CA LEU A 397 -8.10 -41.84 3.97
C LEU A 397 -7.78 -43.22 3.39
N TYR A 398 -8.29 -43.53 2.21
CA TYR A 398 -7.92 -44.74 1.46
C TYR A 398 -6.47 -44.70 0.97
N LEU A 399 -6.02 -43.56 0.45
CA LEU A 399 -4.66 -43.36 -0.07
C LEU A 399 -3.59 -43.18 1.02
N LYS A 400 -3.96 -42.96 2.28
CA LYS A 400 -3.05 -42.83 3.45
C LYS A 400 -2.12 -44.05 3.65
N ASN A 401 -2.46 -45.19 3.05
CA ASN A 401 -1.65 -46.42 3.06
C ASN A 401 -0.69 -46.53 1.84
N VAL A 402 -0.53 -45.44 1.06
CA VAL A 402 0.33 -45.34 -0.14
C VAL A 402 1.54 -44.41 0.15
N GLU A 403 2.48 -44.27 -0.80
CA GLU A 403 3.71 -43.49 -0.67
C GLU A 403 3.56 -42.12 0.04
N PRO A 404 4.38 -41.84 1.09
CA PRO A 404 4.26 -40.64 1.94
C PRO A 404 4.31 -39.29 1.22
N TYR A 405 5.19 -39.17 0.21
CA TYR A 405 5.38 -37.92 -0.54
C TYR A 405 4.10 -37.51 -1.29
N LEU A 406 3.45 -38.47 -1.95
CA LEU A 406 2.21 -38.22 -2.68
C LEU A 406 1.06 -37.88 -1.74
N CYS A 407 1.00 -38.52 -0.58
CA CYS A 407 0.04 -38.17 0.47
C CYS A 407 0.23 -36.72 0.93
N ALA A 408 1.47 -36.28 1.13
CA ALA A 408 1.77 -34.90 1.51
C ALA A 408 1.41 -33.89 0.42
N GLU A 409 1.68 -34.20 -0.86
CA GLU A 409 1.33 -33.37 -2.02
C GLU A 409 -0.20 -33.17 -2.12
N ILE A 410 -0.98 -34.24 -2.00
CA ILE A 410 -2.45 -34.17 -2.07
C ILE A 410 -3.03 -33.40 -0.87
N ILE A 411 -2.52 -33.64 0.34
CA ILE A 411 -2.96 -32.91 1.55
C ILE A 411 -2.65 -31.42 1.44
N SER A 412 -1.47 -31.08 0.92
CA SER A 412 -1.05 -29.71 0.61
C SER A 412 -2.01 -29.00 -0.36
N GLU A 413 -2.38 -29.65 -1.47
CA GLU A 413 -3.30 -29.08 -2.45
C GLU A 413 -4.68 -28.82 -1.84
N ILE A 414 -5.11 -29.68 -0.92
CA ILE A 414 -6.37 -29.51 -0.20
C ILE A 414 -6.30 -28.35 0.78
N PHE A 415 -5.21 -28.20 1.53
CA PHE A 415 -5.03 -27.05 2.41
C PHE A 415 -5.02 -25.74 1.62
N THR A 416 -4.32 -25.71 0.49
CA THR A 416 -4.26 -24.55 -0.41
C THR A 416 -5.64 -24.11 -0.91
N ASN A 417 -6.50 -25.06 -1.28
CA ASN A 417 -7.77 -24.75 -1.93
C ASN A 417 -8.97 -24.68 -0.97
N PHE A 418 -8.96 -25.49 0.09
CA PHE A 418 -10.13 -25.73 0.96
C PHE A 418 -9.83 -25.69 2.45
N GLY A 419 -8.56 -25.57 2.84
CA GLY A 419 -8.08 -25.78 4.21
C GLY A 419 -8.91 -25.09 5.29
N SER A 420 -9.07 -23.77 5.19
CA SER A 420 -9.82 -22.95 6.16
C SER A 420 -11.31 -23.25 6.22
N LYS A 421 -11.88 -23.88 5.18
CA LYS A 421 -13.31 -24.16 5.02
C LYS A 421 -13.71 -25.56 5.45
N LEU A 422 -12.72 -26.44 5.69
CA LEU A 422 -12.96 -27.80 6.17
C LEU A 422 -13.55 -27.80 7.59
N PRO A 423 -14.37 -28.80 7.97
CA PRO A 423 -14.78 -29.00 9.36
C PRO A 423 -13.59 -29.22 10.30
N LEU A 424 -13.71 -28.78 11.55
CA LEU A 424 -12.67 -28.89 12.58
C LEU A 424 -12.02 -30.29 12.65
N HIS A 425 -12.82 -31.35 12.80
CA HIS A 425 -12.33 -32.73 12.90
C HIS A 425 -11.53 -33.18 11.67
N THR A 426 -11.87 -32.68 10.49
CA THR A 426 -11.17 -33.00 9.24
C THR A 426 -9.85 -32.23 9.17
N GLN A 427 -9.84 -30.94 9.58
CA GLN A 427 -8.61 -30.17 9.71
C GLN A 427 -7.64 -30.88 10.67
N GLU A 428 -8.10 -31.23 11.88
CA GLU A 428 -7.28 -31.94 12.87
C GLU A 428 -6.71 -33.26 12.32
N SER A 429 -7.54 -34.08 11.68
CA SER A 429 -7.09 -35.37 11.13
C SER A 429 -6.08 -35.22 10.00
N LEU A 430 -6.26 -34.24 9.11
CA LEU A 430 -5.33 -33.96 8.01
C LEU A 430 -4.02 -33.37 8.54
N PHE A 431 -4.06 -32.44 9.49
CA PHE A 431 -2.85 -31.87 10.08
C PHE A 431 -2.08 -32.89 10.93
N GLN A 432 -2.77 -33.75 11.69
CA GLN A 432 -2.12 -34.88 12.37
C GLN A 432 -1.47 -35.83 11.37
N SER A 433 -2.16 -36.15 10.27
CA SER A 433 -1.60 -37.00 9.21
C SER A 433 -0.38 -36.33 8.55
N LEU A 434 -0.46 -35.04 8.25
CA LEU A 434 0.68 -34.26 7.73
C LEU A 434 1.85 -34.26 8.72
N SER A 435 1.61 -34.04 10.02
CA SER A 435 2.66 -34.07 11.04
C SER A 435 3.34 -35.44 11.19
N LEU A 436 2.61 -36.53 10.94
CA LEU A 436 3.15 -37.89 10.94
C LEU A 436 3.93 -38.22 9.67
N LEU A 437 3.57 -37.58 8.54
CA LEU A 437 4.20 -37.77 7.24
C LEU A 437 5.43 -36.86 7.05
N ALA A 438 5.50 -35.74 7.77
CA ALA A 438 6.59 -34.78 7.74
C ALA A 438 7.88 -35.41 8.31
N SER A 439 8.62 -36.06 7.42
CA SER A 439 10.04 -36.35 7.57
C SER A 439 10.84 -35.20 6.94
N ASN A 440 12.08 -35.00 7.38
CA ASN A 440 12.94 -33.86 6.97
C ASN A 440 13.18 -33.72 5.45
N ASP A 441 12.73 -34.67 4.62
CA ASP A 441 12.98 -34.71 3.17
C ASP A 441 11.80 -34.18 2.31
N ILE A 442 10.65 -33.84 2.89
CA ILE A 442 9.50 -33.33 2.13
C ILE A 442 9.49 -31.80 2.17
N ALA A 443 10.02 -31.17 1.12
CA ALA A 443 9.96 -29.72 0.91
C ALA A 443 8.99 -29.39 -0.25
N LEU A 444 7.75 -29.05 0.07
CA LEU A 444 6.70 -28.73 -0.91
C LEU A 444 6.30 -27.25 -0.82
N ILE A 445 6.22 -26.57 -1.97
CA ILE A 445 5.69 -25.21 -2.08
C ILE A 445 4.17 -25.27 -2.04
N THR A 446 3.54 -24.59 -1.07
CA THR A 446 2.09 -24.65 -0.84
C THR A 446 1.57 -23.31 -0.33
N ARG A 447 0.30 -22.98 -0.62
CA ARG A 447 -0.29 -21.77 -0.06
C ARG A 447 -0.92 -22.09 1.29
N LEU A 448 -0.28 -21.66 2.38
CA LEU A 448 -0.66 -21.98 3.76
C LEU A 448 -1.84 -21.13 4.27
N CYS A 449 -2.56 -20.44 3.38
CA CYS A 449 -3.76 -19.65 3.67
C CYS A 449 -3.61 -18.62 4.81
N LEU A 450 -2.38 -18.20 5.11
CA LEU A 450 -2.09 -17.14 6.06
C LEU A 450 -2.44 -15.79 5.44
N LYS A 451 -3.03 -14.90 6.24
CA LYS A 451 -3.35 -13.54 5.80
C LYS A 451 -2.38 -12.56 6.45
N LEU A 452 -1.55 -11.91 5.63
CA LEU A 452 -0.75 -10.77 6.03
C LEU A 452 -1.65 -9.54 6.17
N ILE A 453 -1.72 -8.98 7.38
CA ILE A 453 -2.48 -7.76 7.68
C ILE A 453 -1.57 -6.55 7.54
N ASN A 454 -0.39 -6.60 8.15
CA ASN A 454 0.56 -5.50 8.14
C ASN A 454 2.00 -6.01 8.32
N ALA A 455 2.97 -5.25 7.81
CA ALA A 455 4.38 -5.47 8.05
C ALA A 455 5.09 -4.12 8.20
N SER A 456 5.87 -3.96 9.26
CA SER A 456 6.63 -2.73 9.51
C SER A 456 7.95 -3.03 10.22
N ILE A 457 8.90 -2.11 10.12
CA ILE A 457 10.14 -2.19 10.91
C ILE A 457 9.94 -1.44 12.22
N GLU A 458 10.33 -2.05 13.32
CA GLU A 458 10.40 -1.38 14.62
C GLU A 458 11.52 -0.34 14.59
N THR A 459 11.16 0.95 14.66
CA THR A 459 12.13 2.02 14.65
C THR A 459 12.89 2.04 15.98
N PRO A 460 14.22 1.88 15.98
CA PRO A 460 15.02 2.01 17.20
C PRO A 460 14.91 3.42 17.77
N GLN A 461 15.16 3.55 19.08
CA GLN A 461 15.17 4.85 19.77
C GLN A 461 16.14 5.85 19.11
N CYS A 462 17.27 5.34 18.62
CA CYS A 462 18.25 6.05 17.80
C CYS A 462 18.12 5.56 16.35
N PHE A 463 17.63 6.40 15.45
CA PHE A 463 17.48 6.07 14.02
C PHE A 463 18.49 6.84 13.17
N ILE A 464 18.89 6.25 12.05
CA ILE A 464 19.91 6.80 11.15
C ILE A 464 19.23 7.43 9.92
N ARG A 465 19.77 8.53 9.41
CA ARG A 465 19.35 9.10 8.12
C ARG A 465 20.51 9.76 7.37
N PRO A 466 20.44 9.89 6.03
CA PRO A 466 21.47 10.56 5.25
C PRO A 466 21.50 12.07 5.54
N LEU A 467 22.71 12.65 5.56
CA LEU A 467 22.89 14.09 5.61
C LEU A 467 22.48 14.69 4.26
N VAL A 468 21.34 15.37 4.20
CA VAL A 468 20.92 16.08 2.98
C VAL A 468 21.79 17.33 2.83
N ASN A 469 22.82 17.24 1.98
CA ASN A 469 23.54 18.43 1.52
C ASN A 469 22.53 19.40 0.89
N SER A 470 22.46 20.61 1.43
CA SER A 470 21.54 21.70 1.09
C SER A 470 21.83 22.33 -0.29
N ILE A 471 22.11 21.53 -1.32
CA ILE A 471 22.44 21.99 -2.69
C ILE A 471 21.27 21.88 -3.67
N SER A 472 20.13 21.26 -3.32
CA SER A 472 18.94 21.21 -4.18
C SER A 472 17.75 22.03 -3.68
N LYS A 473 17.96 23.31 -3.31
CA LYS A 473 16.86 24.30 -3.18
C LYS A 473 16.60 25.11 -4.46
N SER A 474 16.99 24.61 -5.63
CA SER A 474 16.80 25.29 -6.93
C SER A 474 15.80 24.62 -7.88
N SER A 475 15.15 23.52 -7.52
CA SER A 475 14.03 22.97 -8.30
C SER A 475 12.82 22.74 -7.41
N GLN A 476 11.70 23.39 -7.75
CA GLN A 476 10.39 23.33 -7.11
C GLN A 476 10.11 24.34 -5.98
N LYS A 477 10.23 25.64 -6.29
CA LYS A 477 9.20 26.60 -5.86
C LYS A 477 8.03 26.53 -6.85
N SER A 478 7.24 25.46 -6.81
CA SER A 478 5.92 25.50 -7.43
C SER A 478 4.97 26.30 -6.53
N VAL A 479 4.32 27.30 -7.10
CA VAL A 479 3.33 28.18 -6.44
C VAL A 479 2.05 27.43 -6.02
N PHE A 480 1.97 26.13 -6.32
CA PHE A 480 0.84 25.27 -5.98
C PHE A 480 1.20 24.33 -4.81
N LEU A 481 0.55 24.52 -3.66
CA LEU A 481 0.60 23.67 -2.46
C LEU A 481 0.14 22.22 -2.68
N TYR A 482 -0.40 21.88 -3.86
CA TYR A 482 -1.02 20.59 -4.14
C TYR A 482 -0.10 19.58 -4.86
N SER A 483 1.07 19.97 -5.37
CA SER A 483 2.02 19.05 -6.00
C SER A 483 2.94 18.33 -5.00
N SER A 484 3.15 18.89 -3.81
CA SER A 484 3.96 18.27 -2.75
C SER A 484 3.24 17.14 -1.99
N ILE A 485 1.92 16.98 -2.19
CA ILE A 485 1.13 15.95 -1.50
C ILE A 485 1.12 14.63 -2.31
N LYS A 486 1.47 14.66 -3.61
CA LYS A 486 1.44 13.46 -4.46
C LYS A 486 2.76 12.68 -4.52
N SER A 487 3.84 13.18 -3.92
CA SER A 487 5.12 12.47 -3.84
C SER A 487 5.42 11.86 -2.48
N GLN A 488 4.47 11.87 -1.52
CA GLN A 488 4.60 11.22 -0.20
C GLN A 488 4.06 9.78 -0.18
N ASN A 489 4.04 9.09 -1.32
CA ASN A 489 4.14 7.63 -1.29
C ASN A 489 5.65 7.31 -1.26
N ASP A 490 6.31 7.73 -0.18
CA ASP A 490 7.73 7.50 0.03
C ASP A 490 7.94 5.99 0.21
N ASP A 491 8.79 5.41 -0.65
CA ASP A 491 9.52 4.18 -0.32
C ASP A 491 10.10 4.37 1.09
N GLN A 492 9.58 3.62 2.07
CA GLN A 492 10.10 3.68 3.44
C GLN A 492 11.50 3.05 3.44
N SER A 493 12.51 3.89 3.17
CA SER A 493 13.91 3.55 3.28
C SER A 493 14.35 3.64 4.74
N TYR A 494 14.75 2.52 5.33
CA TYR A 494 15.23 2.45 6.70
C TYR A 494 16.75 2.31 6.69
N TYR A 495 17.45 2.98 7.61
CA TYR A 495 18.92 2.92 7.69
C TYR A 495 19.33 2.27 9.01
N PHE A 496 20.22 1.27 8.92
CA PHE A 496 20.72 0.52 10.07
C PHE A 496 22.22 0.30 9.97
N GLY A 497 22.85 0.07 11.12
CA GLY A 497 24.24 -0.32 11.20
C GLY A 497 24.53 -1.74 10.73
N LYS A 498 25.72 -1.94 10.19
CA LYS A 498 26.33 -3.29 10.15
C LYS A 498 26.31 -3.92 11.54
N ASN A 499 25.95 -5.20 11.63
CA ASN A 499 25.77 -5.99 12.86
C ASN A 499 24.65 -5.50 13.81
N GLN A 500 23.85 -4.52 13.42
CA GLN A 500 22.69 -4.11 14.20
C GLN A 500 21.51 -5.05 13.93
N GLN A 501 20.78 -5.42 14.99
CA GLN A 501 19.55 -6.22 14.86
C GLN A 501 18.40 -5.33 14.34
N VAL A 502 17.82 -5.75 13.22
CA VAL A 502 16.61 -5.17 12.64
C VAL A 502 15.44 -6.07 13.03
N LYS A 503 14.45 -5.49 13.72
CA LYS A 503 13.24 -6.21 14.13
C LYS A 503 12.08 -5.80 13.23
N ILE A 504 11.55 -6.78 12.50
CA ILE A 504 10.43 -6.64 11.59
C ILE A 504 9.20 -7.17 12.30
N LEU A 505 8.18 -6.34 12.44
CA LEU A 505 6.91 -6.68 13.08
C LEU A 505 5.90 -7.06 12.00
N ILE A 506 5.44 -8.30 12.04
CA ILE A 506 4.51 -8.87 11.07
C ILE A 506 3.21 -9.22 11.77
N GLU A 507 2.12 -8.62 11.32
CA GLU A 507 0.78 -8.96 11.77
C GLU A 507 0.18 -9.99 10.81
N ILE A 508 0.05 -11.24 11.28
CA ILE A 508 -0.40 -12.37 10.48
C ILE A 508 -1.57 -13.09 11.13
N GLU A 509 -2.54 -13.50 10.33
CA GLU A 509 -3.75 -14.18 10.80
C GLU A 509 -3.80 -15.61 10.26
N ASN A 510 -3.96 -16.58 11.16
CA ASN A 510 -4.23 -17.97 10.84
C ASN A 510 -5.72 -18.14 10.46
N LYS A 511 -6.00 -18.57 9.22
CA LYS A 511 -7.37 -18.79 8.72
C LYS A 511 -7.94 -20.18 9.05
N PHE A 512 -7.20 -21.05 9.70
CA PHE A 512 -7.68 -22.37 10.12
C PHE A 512 -8.43 -22.28 11.46
N GLN A 513 -9.27 -23.30 11.71
CA GLN A 513 -10.04 -23.42 12.96
C GLN A 513 -9.19 -24.00 14.10
N ILE A 514 -7.96 -24.43 13.82
CA ILE A 514 -7.02 -25.03 14.78
C ILE A 514 -5.77 -24.18 14.97
N PRO A 515 -5.13 -24.23 16.15
CA PRO A 515 -3.85 -23.59 16.38
C PRO A 515 -2.74 -24.31 15.60
N LEU A 516 -1.85 -23.56 14.97
CA LEU A 516 -0.81 -24.11 14.10
C LEU A 516 0.58 -23.53 14.40
N PRO A 517 1.62 -24.38 14.54
CA PRO A 517 3.00 -23.94 14.78
C PRO A 517 3.69 -23.59 13.45
N PHE A 518 3.64 -22.33 13.05
CA PHE A 518 4.35 -21.85 11.86
C PHE A 518 5.75 -21.37 12.22
N SER A 519 6.73 -21.78 11.42
CA SER A 519 8.07 -21.18 11.42
C SER A 519 8.08 -20.02 10.45
N LEU A 520 8.41 -18.82 10.91
CA LEU A 520 8.43 -17.62 10.06
C LEU A 520 9.85 -17.09 9.94
N SER A 521 10.28 -16.80 8.71
CA SER A 521 11.55 -16.15 8.41
C SER A 521 11.37 -15.12 7.30
N ALA A 522 12.19 -14.08 7.30
CA ALA A 522 12.26 -13.18 6.15
C ALA A 522 12.89 -13.91 4.96
N SER A 523 12.44 -13.58 3.74
CA SER A 523 13.02 -14.07 2.49
C SER A 523 13.61 -12.91 1.69
N PRO A 524 14.80 -12.40 2.03
CA PRO A 524 15.48 -11.37 1.26
C PRO A 524 16.03 -11.94 -0.05
N SER A 525 16.30 -11.04 -0.98
CA SER A 525 16.78 -11.37 -2.32
C SER A 525 18.20 -11.99 -2.39
N ASN A 526 18.99 -11.94 -1.30
CA ASN A 526 20.35 -12.51 -1.22
C ASN A 526 20.61 -13.15 0.17
N GLU A 527 20.60 -14.49 0.27
CA GLU A 527 20.73 -15.22 1.55
C GLU A 527 22.11 -15.11 2.23
N ASP A 528 23.19 -14.77 1.50
CA ASP A 528 24.57 -14.76 2.02
C ASP A 528 24.98 -13.50 2.83
N ASP A 529 24.10 -12.49 2.94
CA ASP A 529 24.46 -11.15 3.43
C ASP A 529 23.93 -10.83 4.85
N TYR A 530 23.10 -11.70 5.44
CA TYR A 530 22.49 -11.50 6.76
C TYR A 530 22.28 -12.82 7.53
N TYR A 531 22.14 -12.73 8.86
CA TYR A 531 21.63 -13.81 9.70
C TYR A 531 20.19 -13.51 10.12
N GLY A 532 19.25 -14.38 9.74
CA GLY A 532 17.87 -14.34 10.21
C GLY A 532 17.63 -15.45 11.24
N THR A 533 16.92 -15.15 12.32
CA THR A 533 16.44 -16.21 13.22
C THR A 533 15.13 -16.77 12.69
N GLU A 534 15.09 -18.08 12.41
CA GLU A 534 13.83 -18.77 12.17
C GLU A 534 13.18 -19.06 13.53
N THR A 535 12.04 -18.43 13.81
CA THR A 535 11.31 -18.61 15.06
C THR A 535 9.95 -19.25 14.81
N VAL A 536 9.63 -20.24 15.64
CA VAL A 536 8.35 -20.97 15.57
C VAL A 536 7.33 -20.28 16.46
N TYR A 537 6.17 -19.93 15.88
CA TYR A 537 5.05 -19.32 16.56
C TYR A 537 3.80 -20.17 16.41
N VAL A 538 3.07 -20.35 17.52
CA VAL A 538 1.76 -21.00 17.50
C VAL A 538 0.69 -19.95 17.23
N LEU A 539 0.26 -19.86 15.96
CA LEU A 539 -0.77 -18.93 15.54
C LEU A 539 -2.15 -19.44 15.94
N GLN A 540 -2.88 -18.65 16.73
CA GLN A 540 -4.22 -19.00 17.21
C GLN A 540 -5.27 -18.87 16.08
N PRO A 541 -6.35 -19.65 16.13
CA PRO A 541 -7.40 -19.61 15.10
C PRO A 541 -8.00 -18.21 14.91
N PHE A 542 -8.13 -17.75 13.66
CA PHE A 542 -8.79 -16.50 13.25
C PHE A 542 -8.38 -15.24 14.00
N THR A 543 -7.19 -15.23 14.60
CA THR A 543 -6.71 -14.14 15.44
C THR A 543 -5.44 -13.56 14.85
N PRO A 544 -5.40 -12.24 14.57
CA PRO A 544 -4.16 -11.56 14.20
C PRO A 544 -3.13 -11.73 15.31
N THR A 545 -1.95 -12.20 14.95
CA THR A 545 -0.82 -12.34 15.87
C THR A 545 0.31 -11.45 15.37
N LEU A 546 0.84 -10.61 16.24
CA LEU A 546 2.03 -9.81 15.96
C LEU A 546 3.27 -10.66 16.21
N VAL A 547 4.01 -10.94 15.15
CA VAL A 547 5.20 -11.79 15.16
C VAL A 547 6.44 -10.96 14.85
N PRO A 548 7.45 -10.93 15.75
CA PRO A 548 8.72 -10.27 15.47
C PRO A 548 9.69 -11.22 14.74
N ILE A 549 10.18 -10.80 13.57
CA ILE A 549 11.29 -11.46 12.86
C ILE A 549 12.55 -10.61 13.02
N ILE A 550 13.66 -11.24 13.41
CA ILE A 550 14.92 -10.55 13.66
C ILE A 550 15.91 -10.89 12.54
N ILE A 551 16.53 -9.85 11.99
CA ILE A 551 17.56 -9.93 10.96
C ILE A 551 18.79 -9.16 11.44
N THR A 552 19.98 -9.71 11.24
CA THR A 552 21.25 -9.03 11.51
C THR A 552 22.07 -9.01 10.22
N ALA A 553 22.37 -7.83 9.69
CA ALA A 553 23.14 -7.70 8.45
C ALA A 553 24.64 -7.72 8.73
N ASN A 554 25.41 -8.52 7.97
CA ASN A 554 26.85 -8.68 8.19
C ASN A 554 27.71 -7.87 7.21
N LYS A 555 27.11 -7.33 6.15
CA LYS A 555 27.79 -6.54 5.11
C LYS A 555 27.04 -5.24 4.86
N VAL A 556 27.80 -4.22 4.48
CA VAL A 556 27.31 -2.89 4.08
C VAL A 556 26.70 -3.02 2.68
N LYS A 557 25.38 -3.17 2.60
CA LYS A 557 24.62 -3.33 1.36
C LYS A 557 23.13 -3.06 1.60
N ASP A 558 22.42 -2.68 0.55
CA ASP A 558 20.97 -2.53 0.59
C ASP A 558 20.27 -3.89 0.58
N ILE A 559 19.35 -4.09 1.52
CA ILE A 559 18.53 -5.28 1.69
C ILE A 559 17.09 -4.91 1.38
N SER A 560 16.50 -5.53 0.37
CA SER A 560 15.08 -5.41 0.05
C SER A 560 14.35 -6.66 0.55
N ILE A 561 13.35 -6.48 1.41
CA ILE A 561 12.47 -7.56 1.86
C ILE A 561 11.12 -7.37 1.19
N ASN A 562 10.80 -8.29 0.30
CA ASN A 562 9.54 -8.29 -0.46
C ASN A 562 8.58 -9.39 0.00
N SER A 563 9.06 -10.38 0.74
CA SER A 563 8.25 -11.53 1.16
C SER A 563 8.75 -12.16 2.45
N ILE A 564 7.86 -12.94 3.08
CA ILE A 564 8.12 -13.74 4.27
C ILE A 564 7.95 -15.21 3.89
N LYS A 565 8.89 -16.04 4.30
CA LYS A 565 8.79 -17.50 4.19
C LYS A 565 8.12 -18.05 5.44
N ALA A 566 6.98 -18.70 5.25
CA ALA A 566 6.28 -19.42 6.29
C ALA A 566 6.43 -20.92 6.08
N SER A 567 6.82 -21.68 7.10
CA SER A 567 6.94 -23.13 7.01
C SER A 567 6.11 -23.84 8.09
N LEU A 568 5.54 -24.98 7.72
CA LEU A 568 4.73 -25.85 8.59
C LEU A 568 4.92 -27.30 8.15
N PHE A 569 5.51 -28.14 9.01
CA PHE A 569 5.68 -29.58 8.76
C PHE A 569 6.31 -29.91 7.38
N GLY A 570 7.33 -29.15 6.96
CA GLY A 570 8.01 -29.33 5.65
C GLY A 570 7.31 -28.65 4.46
N LEU A 571 6.07 -28.20 4.62
CA LEU A 571 5.41 -27.32 3.66
C LEU A 571 5.92 -25.90 3.84
N TYR A 572 6.16 -25.16 2.75
CA TYR A 572 6.50 -23.74 2.82
C TYR A 572 5.68 -22.89 1.86
N ASP A 573 5.36 -21.68 2.30
CA ASP A 573 4.65 -20.62 1.57
C ASP A 573 5.53 -19.37 1.55
N ILE A 574 5.44 -18.61 0.46
CA ILE A 574 6.09 -17.31 0.31
C ILE A 574 4.97 -16.27 0.27
N ILE A 575 4.90 -15.46 1.33
CA ILE A 575 3.86 -14.46 1.51
C ILE A 575 4.45 -13.11 1.14
N ASP A 576 4.02 -12.58 0.00
CA ASP A 576 4.45 -11.25 -0.46
C ASP A 576 3.94 -10.15 0.48
N LEU A 577 4.81 -9.17 0.74
CA LEU A 577 4.48 -7.96 1.49
C LEU A 577 3.72 -6.98 0.58
N HIS A 578 2.74 -6.27 1.15
CA HIS A 578 2.02 -5.20 0.43
C HIS A 578 2.95 -4.04 0.02
N THR A 579 4.00 -3.81 0.81
CA THR A 579 5.04 -2.79 0.59
C THR A 579 6.40 -3.41 0.80
N CYS A 580 7.32 -3.19 -0.15
CA CYS A 580 8.71 -3.63 -0.01
C CYS A 580 9.39 -2.84 1.11
N LEU A 581 10.04 -3.54 2.04
CA LEU A 581 10.82 -2.92 3.09
C LEU A 581 12.27 -2.79 2.61
N ASN A 582 12.71 -1.56 2.37
CA ASN A 582 14.06 -1.26 1.91
C ASN A 582 14.94 -0.86 3.09
N ILE A 583 15.98 -1.65 3.36
CA ILE A 583 16.90 -1.47 4.48
C ILE A 583 18.30 -1.16 3.93
N HIS A 584 18.80 0.03 4.20
CA HIS A 584 20.15 0.45 3.85
C HIS A 584 21.09 0.17 5.03
N ILE A 585 22.04 -0.73 4.83
CA ILE A 585 23.05 -1.05 5.85
C ILE A 585 24.26 -0.14 5.65
N ILE A 586 24.58 0.64 6.67
CA ILE A 586 25.70 1.58 6.66
C ILE A 586 26.87 1.07 7.50
N ASP A 587 28.07 1.47 7.10
CA ASP A 587 29.28 1.26 7.88
C ASP A 587 29.42 2.35 8.94
N GLU A 588 29.89 1.96 10.12
CA GLU A 588 30.29 2.88 11.21
C GLU A 588 29.20 3.86 11.72
N PRO A 589 27.98 3.39 12.04
CA PRO A 589 26.95 4.25 12.63
C PRO A 589 27.31 4.67 14.05
N VAL A 590 26.95 5.90 14.41
CA VAL A 590 26.93 6.30 15.83
C VAL A 590 25.68 5.72 16.48
N ILE A 591 25.85 5.00 17.60
CA ILE A 591 24.73 4.56 18.43
C ILE A 591 24.89 5.27 19.77
N PHE A 592 23.89 6.03 20.17
CA PHE A 592 23.92 6.76 21.44
C PHE A 592 22.58 6.69 22.14
N SER A 593 22.58 7.00 23.43
CA SER A 593 21.38 7.16 24.23
C SER A 593 21.35 8.56 24.83
N ILE A 594 20.14 9.01 25.18
CA ILE A 594 19.93 10.29 25.85
C ILE A 594 19.19 10.06 27.15
N THR A 595 19.67 10.74 28.19
CA THR A 595 18.87 11.01 29.39
C THR A 595 18.64 12.52 29.47
N THR A 596 17.48 12.92 29.99
CA THR A 596 17.12 14.33 30.12
C THR A 596 16.54 14.57 31.51
N SER A 597 16.75 15.76 32.05
CA SER A 597 16.10 16.19 33.30
C SER A 597 14.62 16.51 33.11
N LEU A 598 14.10 16.47 31.88
CA LEU A 598 12.68 16.62 31.59
C LEU A 598 11.91 15.33 31.92
N PRO A 599 10.78 15.41 32.65
CA PRO A 599 9.91 14.27 32.90
C PRO A 599 9.10 13.89 31.64
N LEU A 600 9.71 13.08 30.77
CA LEU A 600 9.21 12.67 29.44
C LEU A 600 7.77 12.10 29.36
N ASN A 601 7.13 11.81 30.50
CA ASN A 601 5.79 11.22 30.59
C ASN A 601 4.77 12.07 31.37
N ARG A 602 5.11 13.31 31.75
CA ARG A 602 4.18 14.21 32.46
C ARG A 602 4.16 15.57 31.80
N THR A 603 2.96 16.13 31.62
CA THR A 603 2.82 17.52 31.18
C THR A 603 3.38 18.44 32.24
N ILE A 604 4.30 19.33 31.86
CA ILE A 604 4.88 20.33 32.77
C ILE A 604 4.15 21.66 32.57
N GLU A 605 3.80 22.32 33.66
CA GLU A 605 3.16 23.64 33.63
C GLU A 605 4.23 24.74 33.69
N TYR A 606 4.16 25.68 32.77
CA TYR A 606 5.05 26.84 32.69
C TYR A 606 4.25 28.11 32.47
N PHE A 607 4.76 29.24 32.93
CA PHE A 607 4.16 30.54 32.67
C PHE A 607 4.68 31.15 31.36
N LYS A 608 3.84 31.94 30.69
CA LYS A 608 4.27 32.74 29.54
C LYS A 608 5.39 33.72 29.96
N GLY A 609 6.55 33.67 29.28
CA GLY A 609 7.73 34.48 29.62
C GLY A 609 8.70 33.83 30.62
N GLU A 610 8.46 32.58 31.04
CA GLU A 610 9.35 31.82 31.92
C GLU A 610 10.63 31.34 31.21
N ASP A 611 11.75 31.37 31.92
CA ASP A 611 13.03 30.82 31.48
C ASP A 611 13.15 29.35 31.94
N ILE A 612 13.22 28.41 30.99
CA ILE A 612 13.28 26.98 31.28
C ILE A 612 14.70 26.48 31.11
N HIS A 613 15.24 25.88 32.19
CA HIS A 613 16.55 25.25 32.21
C HIS A 613 16.38 23.73 32.33
N PHE A 614 17.00 22.99 31.42
CA PHE A 614 17.06 21.54 31.50
C PHE A 614 18.39 21.01 30.96
N SER A 615 18.76 19.82 31.41
CA SER A 615 20.00 19.15 31.02
C SER A 615 19.70 17.94 30.14
N ILE A 616 20.55 17.71 29.16
CA ILE A 616 20.55 16.52 28.31
C ILE A 616 21.93 15.87 28.45
N TRP A 617 21.97 14.59 28.80
CA TRP A 617 23.20 13.81 28.77
C TRP A 617 23.15 12.88 27.58
N ILE A 618 24.16 12.97 26.71
CA ILE A 618 24.34 12.08 25.56
C ILE A 618 25.40 11.07 25.95
N SER A 619 25.08 9.78 25.91
CA SER A 619 26.03 8.70 26.18
C SER A 619 26.28 7.89 24.92
N ASN A 620 27.53 7.76 24.50
CA ASN A 620 27.90 6.92 23.37
C ASN A 620 27.76 5.44 23.77
N GLN A 621 26.88 4.70 23.09
CA GLN A 621 26.64 3.27 23.33
C GLN A 621 27.24 2.41 22.21
N GLY A 622 27.74 3.03 21.14
CA GLY A 622 28.31 2.36 19.99
C GLY A 622 29.81 2.16 20.13
N GLU A 623 30.37 1.39 19.20
CA GLU A 623 31.81 1.16 19.09
C GLU A 623 32.54 2.39 18.49
N PHE A 624 31.83 3.24 17.75
CA PHE A 624 32.41 4.37 17.01
C PHE A 624 32.30 5.70 17.78
N PRO A 625 33.35 6.54 17.75
CA PRO A 625 33.37 7.82 18.46
C PRO A 625 32.46 8.89 17.82
N ILE A 626 31.82 9.71 18.66
CA ILE A 626 30.95 10.81 18.22
C ILE A 626 31.80 12.06 17.95
N HIS A 627 31.81 12.52 16.70
CA HIS A 627 32.64 13.65 16.27
C HIS A 627 31.92 14.99 16.30
N SER A 628 30.60 14.98 16.07
CA SER A 628 29.78 16.19 16.14
C SER A 628 28.43 15.91 16.77
N ILE A 629 27.95 16.91 17.50
CA ILE A 629 26.63 16.91 18.14
C ILE A 629 25.93 18.20 17.71
N SER A 630 24.71 18.06 17.21
CA SER A 630 23.83 19.19 16.91
C SER A 630 22.43 18.96 17.48
N THR A 631 21.78 20.05 17.86
CA THR A 631 20.43 20.04 18.44
C THR A 631 19.53 20.94 17.61
N ASP A 632 18.39 20.40 17.17
CA ASP A 632 17.43 21.11 16.34
C ASP A 632 16.05 21.04 17.00
N PHE A 633 15.64 22.14 17.61
CA PHE A 633 14.35 22.25 18.29
C PHE A 633 13.36 23.04 17.45
N ARG A 634 12.25 22.39 17.08
CA ARG A 634 11.25 23.01 16.20
C ARG A 634 10.46 24.06 16.98
N ARG A 635 10.37 25.27 16.43
CA ARG A 635 9.52 26.38 16.93
C ARG A 635 9.91 26.95 18.30
N CYS A 636 11.02 26.51 18.89
CA CYS A 636 11.58 27.05 20.13
C CYS A 636 12.99 27.55 19.87
N ASN A 637 13.31 28.78 20.29
CA ASN A 637 14.69 29.27 20.30
C ASN A 637 15.37 28.72 21.56
N ILE A 638 16.02 27.56 21.44
CA ILE A 638 16.80 26.97 22.53
C ILE A 638 18.26 27.35 22.35
N GLN A 639 18.87 27.92 23.38
CA GLN A 639 20.31 28.07 23.48
C GLN A 639 20.87 26.81 24.12
N THR A 640 21.75 26.10 23.41
CA THR A 640 22.46 24.93 23.92
C THR A 640 23.94 25.26 24.12
N THR A 641 24.47 24.93 25.30
CA THR A 641 25.88 25.14 25.65
C THR A 641 26.50 23.83 26.10
N PHE A 642 27.65 23.48 25.51
CA PHE A 642 28.48 22.35 25.90
C PHE A 642 29.94 22.61 25.52
N ASN A 643 30.87 21.88 26.14
CA ASN A 643 32.29 22.04 25.89
C ASN A 643 32.70 21.26 24.63
N LYS A 644 32.88 21.97 23.50
CA LYS A 644 33.31 21.35 22.23
C LYS A 644 34.67 20.65 22.28
N LYS A 645 35.49 20.89 23.31
CA LYS A 645 36.79 20.23 23.49
C LYS A 645 36.67 18.79 23.97
N GLU A 646 35.49 18.36 24.41
CA GLU A 646 35.17 16.98 24.83
C GLU A 646 34.78 16.08 23.65
N LEU A 647 34.87 16.58 22.41
CA LEU A 647 34.71 15.80 21.18
C LEU A 647 36.09 15.49 20.56
N PRO A 648 36.31 14.30 19.99
CA PRO A 648 35.33 13.21 19.82
C PRO A 648 35.02 12.46 21.13
N LEU A 649 33.77 12.02 21.28
CA LEU A 649 33.30 11.27 22.45
C LEU A 649 33.49 9.77 22.22
N GLU A 650 34.37 9.13 22.98
CA GLU A 650 34.71 7.70 22.80
C GLU A 650 33.56 6.79 23.24
N SER A 651 33.67 5.49 22.92
CA SER A 651 32.68 4.49 23.34
C SER A 651 32.48 4.50 24.85
N MET A 652 31.23 4.44 25.31
CA MET A 652 30.82 4.47 26.73
C MET A 652 31.07 5.79 27.47
N GLU A 653 31.55 6.83 26.79
CA GLU A 653 31.64 8.18 27.38
C GLU A 653 30.32 8.95 27.27
N SER A 654 30.18 9.98 28.11
CA SER A 654 28.99 10.84 28.12
C SER A 654 29.34 12.31 28.16
N ILE A 655 28.54 13.12 27.48
CA ILE A 655 28.67 14.58 27.44
C ILE A 655 27.39 15.24 27.95
N HIS A 656 27.55 16.36 28.64
CA HIS A 656 26.47 17.14 29.23
C HIS A 656 26.16 18.39 28.39
N LEU A 657 24.89 18.56 28.05
CA LEU A 657 24.34 19.71 27.34
C LEU A 657 23.42 20.49 28.27
N GLU A 658 23.76 21.75 28.51
CA GLU A 658 22.86 22.69 29.17
C GLU A 658 21.96 23.36 28.12
N CYS A 659 20.66 23.28 28.34
CA CYS A 659 19.65 23.85 27.44
C CYS A 659 18.86 24.93 28.17
N LYS A 660 18.84 26.14 27.59
CA LYS A 660 18.01 27.26 28.06
C LYS A 660 16.97 27.62 27.01
N ILE A 661 15.70 27.67 27.42
CA ILE A 661 14.59 28.09 26.55
C ILE A 661 13.95 29.35 27.12
N ASN A 662 13.75 30.35 26.26
CA ASN A 662 12.92 31.52 26.57
C ASN A 662 11.61 31.43 25.77
N TYR A 663 10.47 31.36 26.46
CA TYR A 663 9.16 31.14 25.82
C TYR A 663 8.40 32.42 25.54
N GLN A 664 8.09 32.65 24.26
CA GLN A 664 7.32 33.81 23.80
C GLN A 664 6.01 33.45 23.06
N LYS A 665 5.77 32.18 22.70
CA LYS A 665 4.60 31.72 21.90
C LYS A 665 3.91 30.50 22.51
N LYS A 666 2.60 30.32 22.22
CA LYS A 666 1.81 29.13 22.64
C LYS A 666 2.27 27.90 21.85
N ILE A 667 2.82 26.91 22.56
CA ILE A 667 3.25 25.60 22.02
C ILE A 667 2.76 24.53 22.99
N SER A 668 2.35 23.37 22.47
CA SER A 668 1.87 22.23 23.28
C SER A 668 2.97 21.25 23.66
N ASN A 669 4.04 21.12 22.86
CA ASN A 669 5.13 20.18 23.09
C ASN A 669 6.50 20.79 22.77
N ILE A 670 7.52 20.45 23.55
CA ILE A 670 8.93 20.63 23.18
C ILE A 670 9.31 19.46 22.26
N LEU A 671 9.52 19.77 20.98
CA LEU A 671 9.95 18.80 19.96
C LEU A 671 11.36 19.13 19.51
N GLY A 672 12.30 18.23 19.82
CA GLY A 672 13.71 18.38 19.48
C GLY A 672 14.30 17.14 18.84
N GLU A 673 15.23 17.34 17.92
CA GLU A 673 16.10 16.30 17.38
C GLU A 673 17.52 16.54 17.88
N ILE A 674 18.11 15.52 18.50
CA ILE A 674 19.55 15.49 18.80
C ILE A 674 20.19 14.63 17.73
N LYS A 675 21.18 15.19 17.04
CA LYS A 675 21.82 14.57 15.88
C LYS A 675 23.31 14.43 16.17
N CYS A 676 23.82 13.22 16.01
CA CYS A 676 25.21 12.87 16.24
C CYS A 676 25.82 12.27 14.96
N THR A 677 27.07 12.61 14.63
CA THR A 677 27.80 12.04 13.47
C THR A 677 29.12 11.41 13.89
N SER A 678 29.53 10.36 13.19
CA SER A 678 30.88 9.77 13.28
C SER A 678 31.82 10.48 12.29
N GLU A 679 33.00 9.90 12.03
CA GLU A 679 33.88 10.31 10.93
C GLU A 679 33.20 10.20 9.56
N ASN A 680 32.23 9.29 9.41
CA ASN A 680 31.42 9.18 8.20
C ASN A 680 30.40 10.34 8.13
N HIS A 681 30.77 11.42 7.45
CA HIS A 681 29.94 12.63 7.28
C HIS A 681 28.69 12.44 6.40
N SER A 682 28.47 11.24 5.85
CA SER A 682 27.36 10.97 4.93
C SER A 682 26.03 10.72 5.67
N PHE A 683 26.08 10.37 6.96
CA PHE A 683 24.92 9.98 7.76
C PHE A 683 24.92 10.64 9.14
N GLU A 684 23.73 10.87 9.68
CA GLU A 684 23.53 11.29 11.07
C GLU A 684 22.62 10.31 11.80
N SER A 685 22.96 10.05 13.06
CA SER A 685 22.14 9.31 14.00
C SER A 685 21.31 10.30 14.81
N VAL A 686 20.01 10.05 14.93
CA VAL A 686 19.04 11.00 15.47
C VAL A 686 18.22 10.35 16.58
N ILE A 687 18.03 11.08 17.67
CA ILE A 687 17.04 10.78 18.71
C ILE A 687 16.10 11.99 18.84
N THR A 688 14.80 11.71 18.90
CA THR A 688 13.76 12.73 19.09
C THR A 688 13.35 12.84 20.56
N ILE A 689 13.29 14.06 21.07
CA ILE A 689 12.66 14.41 22.33
C ILE A 689 11.27 14.97 22.04
N ASN A 690 10.26 14.44 22.72
CA ASN A 690 8.90 14.94 22.68
C ASN A 690 8.37 15.09 24.12
N GLN A 691 8.40 16.31 24.64
CA GLN A 691 7.94 16.62 26.00
C GLN A 691 6.65 17.44 25.92
N PRO A 692 5.50 16.94 26.40
CA PRO A 692 4.28 17.74 26.51
C PRO A 692 4.46 18.85 27.56
N ILE A 693 3.98 20.05 27.24
CA ILE A 693 3.99 21.25 28.09
C ILE A 693 2.63 21.95 28.08
N ASN A 694 2.29 22.60 29.19
CA ASN A 694 1.10 23.43 29.32
C ASN A 694 1.54 24.85 29.69
N ILE A 695 1.28 25.81 28.80
CA ILE A 695 1.66 27.22 29.03
C ILE A 695 0.45 27.98 29.57
N ILE A 696 0.56 28.43 30.82
CA ILE A 696 -0.48 29.17 31.53
C ILE A 696 -0.15 30.68 31.45
N GLU A 697 -1.19 31.51 31.42
CA GLU A 697 -1.03 32.96 31.50
C GLU A 697 -0.81 33.35 32.98
N GLY A 698 0.33 33.97 33.27
CA GLY A 698 0.72 34.44 34.60
C GLY A 698 0.50 35.94 34.74
N LEU A 699 1.58 36.71 34.55
CA LEU A 699 1.53 38.15 34.39
C LEU A 699 1.38 38.52 32.92
N ILE A 700 0.38 39.36 32.62
CA ILE A 700 0.15 39.89 31.27
C ILE A 700 0.09 41.42 31.33
N PRO A 701 0.70 42.14 30.36
CA PRO A 701 0.33 43.54 30.16
C PRO A 701 -1.14 43.57 29.70
N SER A 702 -2.01 44.32 30.39
CA SER A 702 -3.42 44.46 30.02
C SER A 702 -3.65 45.67 29.11
N ALA A 703 -2.94 46.77 29.35
CA ALA A 703 -3.06 48.00 28.56
C ALA A 703 -1.77 48.83 28.62
N ILE A 704 -1.48 49.54 27.52
CA ILE A 704 -0.40 50.53 27.43
C ILE A 704 -1.00 51.82 26.83
N TYR A 705 -1.01 52.93 27.56
CA TYR A 705 -1.67 54.17 27.14
C TYR A 705 -0.98 55.42 27.72
N PRO A 706 -1.05 56.59 27.07
CA PRO A 706 -0.53 57.83 27.64
C PRO A 706 -1.44 58.34 28.76
N LEU A 707 -0.86 58.99 29.77
CA LEU A 707 -1.64 59.71 30.78
C LEU A 707 -2.20 61.01 30.17
N VAL A 708 -3.53 61.09 30.01
CA VAL A 708 -4.21 62.28 29.48
C VAL A 708 -4.52 63.24 30.63
N ASN A 709 -4.02 64.48 30.54
CA ASN A 709 -3.97 65.52 31.59
C ASN A 709 -2.93 65.21 32.68
N GLN A 710 -1.69 65.64 32.44
CA GLN A 710 -0.62 65.59 33.45
C GLN A 710 -0.98 66.53 34.60
N ALA A 711 -1.27 65.99 35.78
CA ALA A 711 -1.26 66.80 37.00
C ALA A 711 0.18 67.27 37.25
N TYR A 712 0.34 68.51 37.72
CA TYR A 712 1.65 69.02 38.12
C TYR A 712 2.29 68.06 39.13
N ILE A 713 3.43 67.46 38.77
CA ILE A 713 4.24 66.66 39.67
C ILE A 713 5.27 67.63 40.29
N PRO A 714 5.29 67.82 41.63
CA PRO A 714 6.25 68.72 42.27
C PRO A 714 7.69 68.32 41.94
N ASN A 715 8.54 69.29 41.54
CA ASN A 715 9.96 69.16 41.15
C ASN A 715 10.28 68.75 39.69
N PHE A 716 9.31 68.79 38.76
CA PHE A 716 9.53 68.38 37.36
C PHE A 716 9.41 69.57 36.40
N LYS A 717 10.52 70.04 35.82
CA LYS A 717 10.56 71.06 34.75
C LYS A 717 11.08 70.41 33.47
N ASN A 718 10.19 69.92 32.60
CA ASN A 718 10.53 69.67 31.20
C ASN A 718 9.25 69.57 30.36
N ASP A 719 9.03 70.57 29.51
CA ASP A 719 7.82 70.77 28.70
C ASP A 719 7.63 69.74 27.56
N THR A 720 8.50 68.73 27.47
CA THR A 720 8.57 67.76 26.36
C THR A 720 8.51 66.29 26.79
N MET A 721 8.02 65.98 28.00
CA MET A 721 7.88 64.59 28.45
C MET A 721 6.45 64.05 28.33
N THR A 722 6.33 62.77 28.00
CA THR A 722 5.06 62.03 27.98
C THR A 722 5.15 60.84 28.93
N MET A 723 4.15 60.73 29.82
CA MET A 723 4.03 59.60 30.76
C MET A 723 3.25 58.46 30.10
N ILE A 724 3.88 57.30 29.95
CA ILE A 724 3.23 56.08 29.47
C ILE A 724 2.82 55.21 30.66
N CYS A 725 1.54 54.90 30.77
CA CYS A 725 1.00 53.93 31.72
C CYS A 725 1.13 52.52 31.14
N ILE A 726 1.72 51.60 31.89
CA ILE A 726 1.72 50.16 31.62
C ILE A 726 0.92 49.49 32.74
N GLU A 727 -0.25 48.98 32.39
CA GLU A 727 -1.09 48.20 33.29
C GLU A 727 -0.72 46.72 33.15
N ILE A 728 -0.39 46.07 34.27
CA ILE A 728 -0.02 44.65 34.33
C ILE A 728 -1.05 43.94 35.19
N GLU A 729 -1.64 42.89 34.65
CA GLU A 729 -2.62 42.04 35.29
C GLU A 729 -2.03 40.67 35.62
N ASN A 730 -2.23 40.20 36.85
CA ASN A 730 -1.98 38.83 37.23
C ASN A 730 -3.26 38.02 37.01
N VAL A 731 -3.30 37.21 35.96
CA VAL A 731 -4.46 36.34 35.64
C VAL A 731 -4.39 34.97 36.33
N SER A 732 -3.28 34.66 37.01
CA SER A 732 -3.10 33.38 37.71
C SER A 732 -3.61 33.40 39.16
N ASP A 733 -3.69 32.21 39.75
CA ASP A 733 -3.93 32.01 41.17
C ASP A 733 -2.63 32.03 42.01
N GLU A 734 -1.48 32.40 41.43
CA GLU A 734 -0.21 32.62 42.14
C GLU A 734 0.02 34.11 42.43
N SER A 735 0.96 34.42 43.32
CA SER A 735 1.42 35.80 43.54
C SER A 735 2.86 35.94 43.05
N PHE A 736 3.18 37.12 42.54
CA PHE A 736 4.48 37.39 41.93
C PHE A 736 5.19 38.54 42.63
N TYR A 737 6.45 38.32 42.99
CA TYR A 737 7.41 39.36 43.29
C TYR A 737 8.05 39.80 41.99
N TYR A 738 8.26 41.10 41.78
CA TYR A 738 8.89 41.58 40.55
C TYR A 738 9.92 42.67 40.82
N THR A 739 10.87 42.76 39.90
CA THR A 739 11.84 43.85 39.74
C THR A 739 11.57 44.55 38.41
N ALA A 740 11.36 45.85 38.46
CA ALA A 740 11.09 46.68 37.30
C ALA A 740 12.09 47.85 37.22
N SER A 741 12.63 48.15 36.05
CA SER A 741 13.40 49.38 35.79
C SER A 741 13.19 49.85 34.35
N PHE A 742 13.34 51.16 34.14
CA PHE A 742 13.18 51.80 32.85
C PHE A 742 14.38 52.72 32.56
N ASP A 743 15.30 52.25 31.72
CA ASP A 743 16.60 52.89 31.50
C ASP A 743 16.54 54.12 30.58
N ALA A 744 15.50 54.23 29.75
CA ALA A 744 15.21 55.42 28.93
C ALA A 744 14.55 56.56 29.73
N SER A 745 14.47 56.44 31.06
CA SER A 745 13.95 57.50 31.91
C SER A 745 14.91 58.69 31.92
N PRO A 746 14.47 59.91 31.55
CA PRO A 746 15.28 61.12 31.66
C PRO A 746 15.47 61.62 33.10
N LEU A 747 14.94 60.89 34.10
CA LEU A 747 15.08 61.22 35.51
C LEU A 747 16.51 60.89 35.99
N SER A 748 17.29 61.93 36.32
CA SER A 748 18.60 61.74 36.96
C SER A 748 18.44 61.34 38.42
N CYS A 749 18.92 60.15 38.78
CA CYS A 749 18.97 59.68 40.15
C CYS A 749 20.02 60.46 40.96
N ASN A 750 19.63 61.53 41.65
CA ASN A 750 20.39 62.00 42.80
C ASN A 750 19.98 61.16 44.01
N SER A 751 20.74 60.09 44.24
CA SER A 751 20.81 59.37 45.51
C SER A 751 21.22 60.35 46.60
N ASN A 752 20.27 60.87 47.38
CA ASN A 752 20.42 61.42 48.74
C ASN A 752 19.06 61.89 49.29
N PHE A 753 18.03 61.04 49.23
CA PHE A 753 16.89 61.18 50.14
C PHE A 753 17.12 60.19 51.27
N ASP A 754 17.59 60.73 52.40
CA ASP A 754 17.81 59.99 53.63
C ASP A 754 16.55 59.20 54.00
N SER A 755 16.76 57.90 54.14
CA SER A 755 15.83 56.89 54.56
C SER A 755 15.47 57.04 56.04
N ASN A 756 14.70 58.08 56.43
CA ASN A 756 14.14 58.14 57.79
C ASN A 756 12.88 58.98 58.04
N ASP A 757 12.27 59.64 57.06
CA ASP A 757 10.95 60.24 57.28
C ASP A 757 9.81 59.32 56.84
N ASN A 758 9.13 58.77 57.85
CA ASN A 758 7.82 58.13 57.76
C ASN A 758 6.78 59.14 57.23
N CYS A 759 6.79 59.40 55.92
CA CYS A 759 5.67 60.01 55.25
C CYS A 759 4.82 58.90 54.63
N ASN A 760 3.75 58.54 55.33
CA ASN A 760 2.54 57.98 54.74
C ASN A 760 1.96 59.02 53.76
N SER A 761 2.57 59.18 52.58
CA SER A 761 1.93 59.85 51.45
C SER A 761 1.22 58.82 50.60
N ASN A 762 -0.08 58.68 50.84
CA ASN A 762 -0.98 58.03 49.89
C ASN A 762 -0.77 58.62 48.49
N GLY A 763 -0.47 57.79 47.49
CA GLY A 763 -1.05 58.00 46.16
C GLY A 763 -0.21 57.67 44.93
N PHE A 764 0.98 58.24 44.74
CA PHE A 764 1.56 58.31 43.37
C PHE A 764 3.09 58.21 43.23
N GLY A 765 3.87 58.29 44.31
CA GLY A 765 5.35 58.27 44.24
C GLY A 765 5.94 56.92 43.83
N ASP A 766 5.32 55.81 44.24
CA ASP A 766 5.86 54.46 44.10
C ASP A 766 5.56 53.80 42.73
N ALA A 767 4.90 54.49 41.81
CA ALA A 767 4.49 53.92 40.51
C ALA A 767 5.37 54.36 39.33
N ILE A 768 6.27 55.34 39.50
CA ILE A 768 7.09 55.92 38.43
C ILE A 768 8.41 55.16 38.30
N LEU A 769 8.65 54.56 37.14
CA LEU A 769 9.87 53.81 36.85
C LEU A 769 11.01 54.75 36.41
N SER A 770 12.21 54.49 36.91
CA SER A 770 13.45 55.14 36.50
C SER A 770 14.53 54.10 36.21
N CYS A 771 15.77 54.50 35.99
CA CYS A 771 16.88 53.57 35.74
C CYS A 771 17.27 52.75 36.99
N THR A 772 16.77 53.08 38.19
CA THR A 772 16.93 52.25 39.39
C THR A 772 15.90 51.12 39.47
N GLU A 773 16.31 49.97 40.01
CA GLU A 773 15.41 48.84 40.21
C GLU A 773 14.34 49.15 41.26
N TYR A 774 13.09 49.02 40.84
CA TYR A 774 11.91 49.05 41.68
C TYR A 774 11.49 47.61 42.03
N HIS A 775 11.23 47.34 43.31
CA HIS A 775 10.74 46.05 43.78
C HIS A 775 9.26 46.14 44.13
N GLY A 776 8.44 45.22 43.62
CA GLY A 776 7.01 45.20 43.90
C GLY A 776 6.43 43.80 44.06
N PHE A 777 5.15 43.76 44.43
CA PHE A 777 4.38 42.52 44.62
C PHE A 777 3.01 42.63 43.97
N ILE A 778 2.62 41.62 43.19
CA ILE A 778 1.29 41.51 42.56
C ILE A 778 0.59 40.29 43.13
N GLY A 779 -0.46 40.53 43.92
CA GLY A 779 -1.32 39.48 44.44
C GLY A 779 -2.15 38.77 43.36
N LYS A 780 -2.73 37.63 43.72
CA LYS A 780 -3.61 36.82 42.84
C LYS A 780 -4.74 37.69 42.26
N LYS A 781 -4.98 37.61 40.95
CA LYS A 781 -6.09 38.33 40.27
C LYS A 781 -6.09 39.84 40.52
N LYS A 782 -4.93 40.44 40.77
CA LYS A 782 -4.76 41.89 40.94
C LYS A 782 -4.05 42.50 39.75
N LYS A 783 -4.23 43.82 39.62
CA LYS A 783 -3.53 44.64 38.66
C LYS A 783 -2.57 45.59 39.36
N CYS A 784 -1.49 45.94 38.68
CA CYS A 784 -0.61 47.03 39.05
C CYS A 784 -0.39 47.95 37.86
N LEU A 785 -0.01 49.18 38.14
CA LEU A 785 0.20 50.22 37.13
C LEU A 785 1.59 50.81 37.34
N HIS A 786 2.35 50.89 36.26
CA HIS A 786 3.63 51.57 36.22
C HIS A 786 3.61 52.73 35.24
N LEU A 787 4.25 53.83 35.63
CA LEU A 787 4.40 55.05 34.84
C LEU A 787 5.83 55.11 34.31
N CYS A 788 5.99 55.09 32.99
CA CYS A 788 7.26 55.23 32.30
C CYS A 788 7.38 56.65 31.72
N PRO A 789 8.23 57.53 32.29
CA PRO A 789 8.47 58.86 31.75
C PRO A 789 9.36 58.76 30.50
N ILE A 790 8.95 59.36 29.39
CA ILE A 790 9.70 59.33 28.13
C ILE A 790 9.81 60.74 27.55
N SER A 791 11.00 61.12 27.08
CA SER A 791 11.18 62.34 26.29
C SER A 791 10.58 62.16 24.89
N GLN A 792 9.81 63.15 24.43
CA GLN A 792 9.22 63.11 23.08
C GLN A 792 10.27 63.02 21.96
N ASN A 793 11.52 63.45 22.22
CA ASN A 793 12.61 63.35 21.25
C ASN A 793 13.15 61.92 21.11
N ASP A 794 13.25 61.17 22.22
CA ASP A 794 13.78 59.80 22.22
C ASP A 794 12.89 58.83 21.42
N ILE A 795 11.60 59.12 21.33
CA ILE A 795 10.64 58.36 20.51
C ILE A 795 10.76 58.74 19.03
N LYS A 796 10.98 60.02 18.71
CA LYS A 796 11.09 60.50 17.32
C LYS A 796 12.38 60.03 16.63
N ASP A 797 13.46 59.85 17.38
CA ASP A 797 14.76 59.42 16.86
C ASP A 797 14.86 57.90 16.60
N THR A 798 13.83 57.12 16.95
CA THR A 798 13.77 55.68 16.69
C THR A 798 13.26 55.35 15.28
N GLU A 799 13.98 55.73 14.24
CA GLU A 799 13.71 55.27 12.87
C GLU A 799 14.12 53.79 12.70
N ILE A 800 13.29 52.86 13.18
CA ILE A 800 13.42 51.44 12.82
C ILE A 800 12.93 51.28 11.38
N ALA A 801 13.79 50.81 10.48
CA ALA A 801 13.47 50.63 9.07
C ALA A 801 12.22 49.73 8.90
N ALA A 802 11.23 50.18 8.14
CA ALA A 802 9.97 49.47 7.87
C ALA A 802 10.14 48.06 7.26
N ASN A 803 11.35 47.71 6.83
CA ASN A 803 11.71 46.39 6.29
C ASN A 803 12.23 45.40 7.35
N ASP A 804 12.31 45.77 8.64
CA ASP A 804 12.70 44.83 9.71
C ASP A 804 11.61 43.73 9.83
N PRO A 805 11.98 42.44 9.76
CA PRO A 805 11.05 41.32 9.89
C PRO A 805 10.19 41.37 11.16
N ARG A 806 10.70 41.95 12.25
CA ARG A 806 9.99 42.12 13.53
C ARG A 806 8.86 43.13 13.40
N VAL A 807 9.10 44.25 12.72
CA VAL A 807 8.08 45.29 12.44
C VAL A 807 7.01 44.73 11.51
N ILE A 808 7.40 43.97 10.48
CA ILE A 808 6.45 43.35 9.52
C ILE A 808 5.56 42.31 10.22
N MET A 809 6.13 41.46 11.06
CA MET A 809 5.38 40.41 11.77
C MET A 809 4.45 41.02 12.83
N ALA A 810 4.95 41.96 13.64
CA ALA A 810 4.16 42.64 14.67
C ALA A 810 3.04 43.51 14.07
N ALA A 811 3.30 44.21 12.95
CA ALA A 811 2.28 44.96 12.22
C ALA A 811 1.19 44.06 11.64
N ARG A 812 1.55 42.87 11.13
CA ARG A 812 0.58 41.89 10.62
C ARG A 812 -0.31 41.31 11.73
N ASP A 813 0.28 41.00 12.89
CA ASP A 813 -0.48 40.53 14.07
C ASP A 813 -1.37 41.65 14.64
N ALA A 814 -0.92 42.92 14.58
CA ALA A 814 -1.72 44.10 14.90
C ALA A 814 -2.92 44.30 13.96
N GLU A 815 -2.70 44.21 12.64
CA GLU A 815 -3.74 44.33 11.62
C GLU A 815 -4.86 43.30 11.83
N LEU A 816 -4.50 42.07 12.20
CA LEU A 816 -5.43 40.99 12.54
C LEU A 816 -6.20 41.25 13.85
N LYS A 817 -5.52 41.77 14.89
CA LYS A 817 -6.10 42.00 16.22
C LYS A 817 -7.05 43.20 16.26
N PHE A 818 -6.78 44.25 15.48
CA PHE A 818 -7.56 45.50 15.46
C PHE A 818 -8.50 45.65 14.26
N GLY A 819 -8.46 44.75 13.26
CA GLY A 819 -9.35 44.78 12.09
C GLY A 819 -9.14 45.97 11.14
N LEU A 820 -8.02 46.69 11.27
CA LEU A 820 -7.69 47.90 10.51
C LEU A 820 -7.04 47.51 9.17
N SER A 821 -7.81 47.51 8.08
CA SER A 821 -7.32 47.05 6.75
C SER A 821 -7.78 47.92 5.58
N ARG A 822 -7.92 49.24 5.73
CA ARG A 822 -8.54 50.05 4.66
C ARG A 822 -7.78 51.29 4.15
N SER A 823 -6.72 51.78 4.82
CA SER A 823 -5.96 52.93 4.30
C SER A 823 -4.44 52.87 4.56
N MET A 824 -3.65 53.55 3.71
CA MET A 824 -2.20 53.73 3.91
C MET A 824 -1.87 54.55 5.17
N GLU A 825 -2.80 55.38 5.63
CA GLU A 825 -2.64 56.18 6.86
C GLU A 825 -2.75 55.30 8.11
N ASP A 826 -3.68 54.34 8.12
CA ASP A 826 -3.84 53.42 9.26
C ASP A 826 -2.62 52.51 9.42
N ARG A 827 -2.01 52.07 8.30
CA ARG A 827 -0.76 51.31 8.33
C ARG A 827 0.41 52.11 8.89
N LYS A 828 0.52 53.40 8.55
CA LYS A 828 1.56 54.27 9.13
C LYS A 828 1.39 54.42 10.65
N LYS A 829 0.15 54.56 11.12
CA LYS A 829 -0.16 54.62 12.57
C LYS A 829 0.19 53.32 13.28
N ILE A 830 -0.13 52.15 12.71
CA ILE A 830 0.22 50.84 13.28
C ILE A 830 1.74 50.68 13.38
N ILE A 831 2.49 51.05 12.33
CA ILE A 831 3.96 50.99 12.34
C ILE A 831 4.55 51.86 13.46
N GLN A 832 4.00 53.06 13.68
CA GLN A 832 4.44 53.94 14.78
C GLN A 832 4.17 53.33 16.17
N LEU A 833 3.01 52.68 16.36
CA LEU A 833 2.69 51.99 17.62
C LEU A 833 3.56 50.75 17.86
N VAL A 834 3.88 50.00 16.80
CA VAL A 834 4.82 48.85 16.86
C VAL A 834 6.23 49.31 17.21
N ASN A 835 6.71 50.43 16.65
CA ASN A 835 8.01 50.99 17.00
C ASN A 835 8.08 51.37 18.48
N LEU A 836 7.02 51.98 19.02
CA LEU A 836 6.94 52.28 20.44
C LEU A 836 6.92 51.01 21.31
N GLN A 837 6.22 49.96 20.88
CA GLN A 837 6.21 48.68 21.59
C GLN A 837 7.61 48.05 21.64
N ILE A 838 8.35 48.09 20.53
CA ILE A 838 9.74 47.60 20.45
C ILE A 838 10.66 48.46 21.33
N PHE A 839 10.45 49.78 21.35
CA PHE A 839 11.19 50.68 22.24
C PHE A 839 10.96 50.31 23.71
N LEU A 840 9.71 50.10 24.13
CA LEU A 840 9.39 49.66 25.49
C LEU A 840 10.00 48.29 25.81
N GLU A 841 9.96 47.33 24.89
CA GLU A 841 10.59 46.00 25.07
C GLU A 841 12.11 46.10 25.29
N LYS A 842 12.77 47.07 24.67
CA LYS A 842 14.21 47.29 24.80
C LYS A 842 14.60 47.98 26.12
N HIS A 843 13.77 48.91 26.58
CA HIS A 843 14.10 49.83 27.66
C HIS A 843 13.44 49.49 29.01
N LEU A 844 12.38 48.67 29.00
CA LEU A 844 11.74 48.17 30.21
C LEU A 844 12.31 46.81 30.62
N SER A 845 13.01 46.77 31.74
CA SER A 845 13.40 45.53 32.41
C SER A 845 12.32 45.17 33.42
N PHE A 846 11.61 44.06 33.23
CA PHE A 846 10.61 43.58 34.19
C PHE A 846 10.78 42.08 34.42
N HIS A 847 11.42 41.71 35.53
CA HIS A 847 11.64 40.33 35.92
C HIS A 847 10.69 39.97 37.07
N TRP A 848 10.19 38.74 37.09
CA TRP A 848 9.29 38.27 38.13
C TRP A 848 9.71 36.92 38.68
N ILE A 849 9.35 36.68 39.95
CA ILE A 849 9.52 35.44 40.68
C ILE A 849 8.18 35.09 41.33
N SER A 850 7.62 33.92 41.03
CA SER A 850 6.38 33.46 41.65
C SER A 850 6.61 32.88 43.04
N THR A 851 5.55 32.74 43.84
CA THR A 851 5.60 32.05 45.15
C THR A 851 6.10 30.60 45.05
N ASN A 852 5.98 29.98 43.88
CA ASN A 852 6.44 28.62 43.59
C ASN A 852 7.85 28.59 42.96
N SER A 853 8.61 29.68 43.05
CA SER A 853 9.98 29.83 42.54
C SER A 853 10.15 29.82 41.02
N HIS A 854 9.06 29.92 40.25
CA HIS A 854 9.14 30.17 38.81
C HIS A 854 9.71 31.57 38.56
N LYS A 855 10.53 31.72 37.51
CA LYS A 855 11.17 33.00 37.17
C LYS A 855 10.99 33.32 35.70
N GLY A 856 10.70 34.57 35.38
CA GLY A 856 10.57 34.99 34.00
C GLY A 856 10.61 36.49 33.80
N VAL A 857 10.35 36.89 32.57
CA VAL A 857 10.30 38.28 32.12
C VAL A 857 8.90 38.60 31.63
N LEU A 858 8.44 39.85 31.82
CA LEU A 858 7.13 40.27 31.31
C LEU A 858 7.13 40.30 29.77
N PRO A 859 6.20 39.60 29.09
CA PRO A 859 6.09 39.63 27.64
C PRO A 859 5.36 40.89 27.15
N ILE A 860 6.05 42.04 27.15
CA ILE A 860 5.51 43.36 26.74
C ILE A 860 4.94 43.32 25.31
N ASN A 861 5.56 42.52 24.44
CA ASN A 861 5.15 42.31 23.05
C ASN A 861 3.73 41.73 22.87
N SER A 862 3.04 41.34 23.96
CA SER A 862 1.68 40.78 23.90
C SER A 862 0.54 41.81 23.83
N VAL A 863 0.81 43.09 24.13
CA VAL A 863 -0.15 44.20 24.03
C VAL A 863 0.45 45.37 23.26
N LEU A 864 -0.34 45.92 22.33
CA LEU A 864 0.03 47.11 21.56
C LEU A 864 -0.38 48.38 22.31
N PRO A 865 0.45 49.45 22.23
CA PRO A 865 0.08 50.76 22.76
C PRO A 865 -1.20 51.30 22.12
N ASP A 866 -2.01 52.01 22.91
CA ASP A 866 -3.25 52.63 22.47
C ASP A 866 -3.00 53.77 21.46
N ILE A 867 -3.92 53.95 20.52
CA ILE A 867 -3.86 54.96 19.46
C ILE A 867 -3.90 56.39 20.03
N SER A 868 -4.44 56.56 21.23
CA SER A 868 -4.40 57.81 22.01
C SER A 868 -2.98 58.33 22.23
N PHE A 869 -1.96 57.46 22.19
CA PHE A 869 -0.56 57.85 22.25
C PHE A 869 -0.14 58.79 21.10
N LEU A 870 -0.56 58.47 19.87
CA LEU A 870 -0.26 59.30 18.71
C LEU A 870 -0.94 60.67 18.78
N GLN A 871 -2.06 60.77 19.50
CA GLN A 871 -2.72 62.05 19.76
C GLN A 871 -1.96 62.85 20.81
N ALA A 872 -1.51 62.22 21.90
CA ALA A 872 -0.72 62.86 22.95
C ALA A 872 0.63 63.39 22.45
N MET A 873 1.33 62.65 21.58
CA MET A 873 2.61 63.07 20.99
C MET A 873 2.54 64.33 20.10
N ASN A 874 1.34 64.69 19.65
CA ASN A 874 1.10 65.85 18.78
C ASN A 874 0.53 67.07 19.55
N GLN A 875 0.28 66.96 20.86
CA GLN A 875 -0.21 68.07 21.68
C GLN A 875 0.94 69.02 22.04
N ILE A 876 0.74 70.32 21.77
CA ILE A 876 1.67 71.41 22.11
C ILE A 876 1.16 72.09 23.38
N TYR A 877 2.00 72.18 24.42
CA TYR A 877 1.68 72.85 25.68
C TYR A 877 2.08 74.34 25.63
N PRO A 878 1.32 75.24 26.29
CA PRO A 878 1.68 76.66 26.37
C PRO A 878 2.90 76.88 27.27
N SER A 879 3.88 77.64 26.80
CA SER A 879 4.93 78.19 27.65
C SER A 879 4.37 79.37 28.46
N VAL A 880 4.34 79.24 29.78
CA VAL A 880 3.81 80.25 30.69
C VAL A 880 4.97 81.08 31.24
N SER A 881 4.98 82.38 30.96
CA SER A 881 5.92 83.32 31.59
C SER A 881 5.22 84.16 32.64
N ILE A 882 5.82 84.24 33.82
CA ILE A 882 5.28 84.98 34.97
C ILE A 882 6.25 86.11 35.30
N SER A 883 5.75 87.33 35.31
CA SER A 883 6.50 88.54 35.66
C SER A 883 5.78 89.35 36.73
N TYR A 884 6.54 90.18 37.47
CA TYR A 884 6.03 90.96 38.60
C TYR A 884 6.26 92.44 38.33
N LEU A 885 5.18 93.21 38.17
CA LEU A 885 5.24 94.62 37.79
C LEU A 885 4.87 95.55 38.95
N ILE A 886 5.67 96.59 39.16
CA ILE A 886 5.37 97.71 40.09
C ILE A 886 5.48 99.01 39.28
N GLY A 887 4.38 99.75 39.13
CA GLY A 887 4.40 101.02 38.40
C GLY A 887 4.84 100.92 36.92
N ASN A 888 4.64 99.75 36.29
CA ASN A 888 5.07 99.36 34.93
C ASN A 888 6.55 98.96 34.74
N GLU A 889 7.31 98.76 35.81
CA GLU A 889 8.66 98.17 35.76
C GLU A 889 8.66 96.77 36.36
N GLU A 890 9.52 95.88 35.84
CA GLU A 890 9.60 94.47 36.24
C GLU A 890 10.62 94.28 37.38
N TYR A 891 10.19 93.59 38.44
CA TYR A 891 10.98 93.36 39.65
C TYR A 891 11.07 91.87 39.98
N ASN A 892 12.24 91.41 40.43
CA ASN A 892 12.45 90.02 40.86
C ASN A 892 12.21 89.79 42.36
N GLU A 893 12.30 90.85 43.16
CA GLU A 893 12.07 90.83 44.60
C GLU A 893 11.08 91.94 44.94
N ILE A 894 10.05 91.59 45.71
CA ILE A 894 8.95 92.50 46.06
C ILE A 894 9.13 92.94 47.50
N ILE A 895 8.92 94.22 47.78
CA ILE A 895 8.99 94.74 49.15
C ILE A 895 7.59 94.74 49.79
N THR A 896 7.51 94.50 51.09
CA THR A 896 6.25 94.58 51.83
C THR A 896 5.55 95.94 51.67
N GLU A 897 4.21 95.92 51.69
CA GLU A 897 3.28 97.05 51.51
C GLU A 897 3.25 97.68 50.11
N GLN A 898 3.99 97.11 49.14
CA GLN A 898 3.90 97.52 47.74
C GLN A 898 2.81 96.73 46.99
N ILE A 899 2.08 97.45 46.13
CA ILE A 899 1.12 96.85 45.20
C ILE A 899 1.90 96.31 44.01
N VAL A 900 1.76 95.01 43.75
CA VAL A 900 2.40 94.31 42.64
C VAL A 900 1.37 93.68 41.72
N ASP A 901 1.56 93.91 40.44
CA ASP A 901 0.79 93.30 39.37
C ASP A 901 1.53 92.03 38.90
N VAL A 902 1.01 90.85 39.26
CA VAL A 902 1.52 89.55 38.79
C VAL A 902 0.96 89.28 37.40
N CYS A 903 1.80 89.42 36.39
CA CYS A 903 1.46 89.22 34.99
C CYS A 903 1.79 87.78 34.58
N VAL A 904 0.78 87.08 34.05
CA VAL A 904 0.89 85.72 33.52
C VAL A 904 0.64 85.80 32.03
N ASP A 905 1.69 85.61 31.26
CA ASP A 905 1.68 85.63 29.80
C ASP A 905 1.76 84.21 29.25
N PHE A 906 0.80 83.87 28.38
CA PHE A 906 0.68 82.59 27.71
C PHE A 906 1.17 82.66 26.25
N ASN A 907 1.90 83.72 25.87
CA ASN A 907 2.40 83.99 24.53
C ASN A 907 1.26 83.89 23.49
N GLU A 908 1.47 83.13 22.40
CA GLU A 908 0.52 82.96 21.29
C GLU A 908 -0.70 82.07 21.64
N PHE A 909 -0.81 81.54 22.87
CA PHE A 909 -1.92 80.68 23.25
C PHE A 909 -3.13 81.48 23.74
N LEU A 910 -4.29 81.22 23.11
CA LEU A 910 -5.57 81.82 23.50
C LEU A 910 -6.17 81.15 24.74
N ILE A 911 -5.91 81.72 25.92
CA ILE A 911 -6.46 81.28 27.20
C ILE A 911 -7.76 82.03 27.52
N THR A 912 -8.81 81.27 27.85
CA THR A 912 -10.14 81.83 28.10
C THR A 912 -10.40 82.15 29.56
N LYS A 913 -9.82 81.38 30.48
CA LYS A 913 -9.92 81.57 31.93
C LYS A 913 -8.55 81.36 32.57
N CYS A 914 -8.19 82.24 33.48
CA CYS A 914 -7.01 82.13 34.33
C CYS A 914 -7.43 82.52 35.75
N SER A 915 -7.06 81.73 36.74
CA SER A 915 -7.39 81.95 38.15
C SER A 915 -6.16 81.68 39.01
N LEU A 916 -5.96 82.52 40.00
CA LEU A 916 -4.92 82.38 41.01
C LEU A 916 -5.55 81.79 42.27
N ASP A 917 -5.02 80.68 42.77
CA ASP A 917 -5.45 80.11 44.04
C ASP A 917 -4.70 80.78 45.19
N ILE A 918 -5.46 81.53 45.99
CA ILE A 918 -4.99 82.28 47.14
C ILE A 918 -5.51 81.70 48.46
N GLU A 919 -6.26 80.59 48.45
CA GLU A 919 -6.91 80.05 49.65
C GLU A 919 -5.88 79.76 50.76
N LYS A 920 -4.69 79.26 50.38
CA LYS A 920 -3.55 79.00 51.29
C LYS A 920 -3.12 80.24 52.09
N TYR A 921 -3.39 81.44 51.61
CA TYR A 921 -2.96 82.72 52.19
C TYR A 921 -4.13 83.65 52.56
N SER A 922 -5.36 83.13 52.58
CA SER A 922 -6.61 83.88 52.84
C SER A 922 -6.82 84.29 54.31
N SER A 923 -5.99 83.81 55.24
CA SER A 923 -6.05 84.22 56.65
C SER A 923 -5.50 85.65 56.82
N PRO A 924 -6.22 86.56 57.51
CA PRO A 924 -5.78 87.95 57.72
C PRO A 924 -4.46 88.08 58.50
N GLU A 925 -4.00 87.03 59.18
CA GLU A 925 -2.72 86.99 59.90
C GLU A 925 -1.50 86.87 58.97
N ILE A 926 -1.68 86.40 57.73
CA ILE A 926 -0.57 86.10 56.80
C ILE A 926 -0.25 87.31 55.89
N GLY A 927 -1.10 88.34 55.90
CA GLY A 927 -0.79 89.65 55.34
C GLY A 927 -0.96 89.76 53.82
N LEU A 928 -1.75 88.93 53.14
CA LEU A 928 -2.00 89.10 51.70
C LEU A 928 -3.30 89.88 51.46
N ILE A 929 -3.24 90.97 50.69
CA ILE A 929 -4.40 91.73 50.25
C ILE A 929 -4.50 91.63 48.73
N TRP A 930 -5.61 91.09 48.22
CA TRP A 930 -5.93 91.06 46.79
C TRP A 930 -6.99 92.12 46.47
N ASP A 931 -6.74 92.96 45.46
CA ASP A 931 -7.68 94.02 45.02
C ASP A 931 -8.93 93.44 44.31
N GLY A 932 -9.05 92.11 44.21
CA GLY A 932 -10.21 91.41 43.62
C GLY A 932 -10.41 91.64 42.12
N LYS A 933 -9.50 92.38 41.47
CA LYS A 933 -9.54 92.69 40.04
C LYS A 933 -8.56 91.82 39.28
N LEU A 934 -9.11 90.97 38.40
CA LEU A 934 -8.37 90.34 37.32
C LEU A 934 -8.48 91.25 36.09
N THR A 935 -7.34 91.73 35.60
CA THR A 935 -7.30 92.46 34.32
C THR A 935 -6.82 91.53 33.22
N LYS A 936 -7.60 91.45 32.14
CA LYS A 936 -7.22 90.72 30.92
C LYS A 936 -6.81 91.74 29.88
N LEU A 937 -5.55 91.70 29.46
CA LEU A 937 -5.08 92.43 28.29
C LEU A 937 -5.24 91.49 27.10
N SER A 938 -6.20 91.78 26.23
CA SER A 938 -6.39 91.04 24.99
C SER A 938 -6.33 92.01 23.80
N GLU A 939 -5.12 92.22 23.28
CA GLU A 939 -4.93 92.70 21.92
C GLU A 939 -4.55 91.52 21.02
N GLU A 940 -4.92 91.61 19.75
CA GLU A 940 -4.91 90.57 18.71
C GLU A 940 -3.90 89.41 18.93
N GLY A 941 -4.35 88.32 19.57
CA GLY A 941 -3.63 87.05 19.62
C GLY A 941 -2.82 86.74 20.88
N LEU A 942 -2.65 87.69 21.82
CA LEU A 942 -1.91 87.46 23.06
C LEU A 942 -2.87 87.31 24.26
N SER A 943 -2.61 86.36 25.15
CA SER A 943 -3.38 86.16 26.39
C SER A 943 -2.53 86.48 27.61
N CYS A 944 -2.58 87.72 28.08
CA CYS A 944 -1.94 88.11 29.33
C CYS A 944 -2.98 88.41 30.42
N PHE A 945 -2.78 87.84 31.60
CA PHE A 945 -3.64 88.01 32.78
C PHE A 945 -2.84 88.65 33.91
N THR A 946 -3.39 89.70 34.51
CA THR A 946 -2.72 90.42 35.59
C THR A 946 -3.52 90.36 36.88
N PHE A 947 -2.87 89.88 37.94
CA PHE A 947 -3.41 89.79 39.30
C PHE A 947 -2.74 90.83 40.20
N ARG A 948 -3.51 91.79 40.72
CA ARG A 948 -3.00 92.87 41.57
C ARG A 948 -2.99 92.49 43.06
N LEU A 949 -1.81 92.18 43.60
CA LEU A 949 -1.59 91.71 44.97
C LEU A 949 -0.81 92.74 45.80
N CYS A 950 -1.00 92.74 47.12
CA CYS A 950 -0.19 93.49 48.07
C CYS A 950 0.18 92.56 49.24
N PHE A 951 1.44 92.56 49.64
CA PHE A 951 1.99 91.67 50.65
C PHE A 951 2.43 92.46 51.88
N MET A 952 1.86 92.18 53.04
CA MET A 952 2.12 92.89 54.30
C MET A 952 3.24 92.24 55.12
N ASN A 953 3.58 90.98 54.84
CA ASN A 953 4.63 90.22 55.55
C ASN A 953 5.69 89.71 54.56
N PRO A 954 6.98 89.67 54.96
CA PRO A 954 8.03 89.07 54.14
C PRO A 954 7.94 87.54 54.15
N GLY A 955 8.33 86.90 53.05
CA GLY A 955 8.31 85.45 52.89
C GLY A 955 8.27 84.98 51.44
N LYS A 956 8.37 83.66 51.24
CA LYS A 956 8.20 83.02 49.94
C LYS A 956 6.75 82.57 49.78
N TYR A 957 6.05 83.16 48.82
CA TYR A 957 4.66 82.84 48.51
C TYR A 957 4.60 82.00 47.24
N GLU A 958 3.84 80.92 47.28
CA GLU A 958 3.70 79.97 46.16
C GLU A 958 2.24 79.89 45.78
N PHE A 959 1.88 80.45 44.62
CA PHE A 959 0.51 80.52 44.13
C PHE A 959 0.31 79.61 42.93
N PRO A 960 -0.54 78.59 43.03
CA PRO A 960 -1.00 77.83 41.87
C PRO A 960 -1.86 78.73 40.98
N ILE A 961 -1.45 78.87 39.72
CA ILE A 961 -2.22 79.50 38.66
C ILE A 961 -2.89 78.39 37.86
N TYR A 962 -4.22 78.38 37.81
CA TYR A 962 -4.98 77.46 36.97
C TYR A 962 -5.47 78.18 35.72
N PHE A 963 -5.29 77.56 34.55
CA PHE A 963 -5.71 78.13 33.28
C PHE A 963 -6.47 77.13 32.42
N SER A 964 -7.43 77.63 31.65
CA SER A 964 -8.18 76.82 30.67
C SER A 964 -8.59 77.59 29.42
N SER A 965 -8.60 76.89 28.28
CA SER A 965 -9.07 77.37 26.99
C SER A 965 -10.28 76.56 26.52
N ASN A 966 -11.44 77.21 26.43
CA ASN A 966 -12.68 76.59 25.93
C ASN A 966 -12.61 76.18 24.44
N LYS A 967 -11.68 76.75 23.65
CA LYS A 967 -11.56 76.47 22.21
C LYS A 967 -10.61 75.33 21.88
N ASN A 968 -9.52 75.19 22.63
CA ASN A 968 -8.45 74.24 22.31
C ASN A 968 -8.35 73.07 23.32
N GLY A 969 -9.22 73.02 24.33
CA GLY A 969 -9.20 71.96 25.35
C GLY A 969 -7.99 72.00 26.28
N ILE A 970 -7.17 73.05 26.20
CA ILE A 970 -5.98 73.24 27.03
C ILE A 970 -6.46 73.53 28.45
N VAL A 971 -6.04 72.70 29.39
CA VAL A 971 -6.20 72.89 30.83
C VAL A 971 -4.83 72.66 31.45
N GLY A 972 -4.38 73.57 32.30
CA GLY A 972 -3.08 73.43 32.95
C GLY A 972 -3.01 74.20 34.25
N SER A 973 -1.91 73.97 34.97
CA SER A 973 -1.57 74.68 36.19
C SER A 973 -0.09 75.05 36.19
N GLU A 974 0.23 76.28 36.55
CA GLU A 974 1.60 76.76 36.72
C GLU A 974 1.80 77.27 38.16
N LEU A 975 3.02 77.26 38.68
CA LEU A 975 3.30 77.76 40.04
C LEU A 975 4.02 79.11 39.98
N ALA A 976 3.36 80.19 40.41
CA ALA A 976 4.01 81.47 40.64
C ALA A 976 4.72 81.47 41.99
N ILE A 977 6.03 81.71 41.99
CA ILE A 977 6.84 81.80 43.20
C ILE A 977 7.28 83.25 43.41
N ILE A 978 6.81 83.87 44.49
CA ILE A 978 7.03 85.27 44.79
C ILE A 978 7.85 85.40 46.07
N ASN A 979 9.00 86.05 45.97
CA ASN A 979 9.85 86.36 47.13
C ASN A 979 9.56 87.79 47.60
N VAL A 980 9.02 87.92 48.81
CA VAL A 980 8.72 89.20 49.46
C VAL A 980 9.73 89.46 50.57
N ILE A 981 10.38 90.62 50.54
CA ILE A 981 11.37 91.07 51.53
C ILE A 981 10.81 92.23 52.36
N SER A 982 11.28 92.38 53.60
CA SER A 982 10.86 93.46 54.49
C SER A 982 11.37 94.80 53.99
N ASN A 983 10.52 95.84 54.05
CA ASN A 983 10.88 97.23 53.76
C ASN A 983 12.03 97.76 54.63
#